data_AF-A0A7Y8JBQ9-F1
#
_entry.id   AF-A0A7Y8JBQ9-F1
#
_cell.length_a   1.000
_cell.length_b   1.000
_cell.length_c   1.000
_cell.angle_alpha   90.00
_cell.angle_beta   90.00
_cell.angle_gamma   90.00
#
_symmetry.space_group_name_H-M   'P 1'
#
loop_
_entity.id
_entity.type
_entity.pdbx_description
1 polymer ?
#
loop_
_entity_poly.entity_id
_entity_poly.type
_entity_poly.pdbx_seq_one_letter_code
_entity_poly.pdbx_strand_id
1 'polypeptide(L)'
;MPSWELKPAKPAFPAFAAEWDRLNAALYANHPMFDSRFVGSLLEHFGQGDELLCIHRSGTTCDGALILRPLSLGRWALFLPSQAQAGAVMLKDAALLETLLPALPGYAWSLDLLSIDPLYSPDWSHLQLPRIVMPHANTMAVDTHDGFAAYWKARPKNLIHNIRRYRRRAAETVGPLHVVSFTEAAEVIDALTRYGQLESAGWKGREGTAIAPDNAQGRFYADLLARFAATGQAFVMELRAGERLLASRLFIRNWQMWICLKTTYDETQSAFAPGRLLLHDMLERACAEMPAGAVEFYTNANRDQAEWATHLRPIPHHQILRNDLFGGLYGIARRLRRRTVQGSSGKTCNPLTVGSYSNIADLPPAVLELCRQAETQYPEFAAGWFANLQKTVFGNEPCVRYYVAERAGRPVALLPVRFARQGLTRRVEALGNYYTSLYSPLLAADASEVELAALIEAASRDHGAHEMRFAPMDPQSPAFAALLTALRSSGWIPFRYFCFGNWYQKVDSDWAAYLERRPGELRSTIRRKGKKFAAEGGTLEILADPPDIETAIADYTHVYARSWKKPEPYPEFIPGLIRWLAGKGWLRLGIARLNGQPIAAQLWIVSHGRANIFKLAYDEAFAKHAAGTLLTARLMEHVIDQDQVREIDYLIGDDGYKRQWMGKRRERWEIIAYEPLNLVGSGLLGKKLIGRSTRRLRAQKKKDSPD
;
A
#
# COMPACT_ATOMS: atom_id res chain seq x y z
N MET A 1 -29.09 -7.33 11.30
CA MET A 1 -28.38 -6.04 11.18
C MET A 1 -27.21 -6.09 12.16
N PRO A 2 -25.99 -5.68 11.78
CA PRO A 2 -24.91 -5.54 12.75
C PRO A 2 -25.31 -4.52 13.81
N SER A 3 -25.18 -4.87 15.10
CA SER A 3 -25.46 -3.96 16.21
C SER A 3 -24.16 -3.60 16.91
N TRP A 4 -23.75 -2.34 16.80
CA TRP A 4 -22.72 -1.80 17.67
C TRP A 4 -23.27 -1.67 19.09
N GLU A 5 -22.61 -2.31 20.05
CA GLU A 5 -22.81 -2.05 21.48
C GLU A 5 -21.84 -0.94 21.90
N LEU A 6 -22.37 0.18 22.39
CA LEU A 6 -21.57 1.29 22.89
C LEU A 6 -21.73 1.35 24.42
N LYS A 7 -20.63 1.14 25.15
CA LYS A 7 -20.62 1.11 26.62
C LYS A 7 -19.57 2.09 27.16
N PRO A 8 -19.78 2.72 28.33
CA PRO A 8 -18.71 3.46 29.00
C PRO A 8 -17.50 2.54 29.24
N ALA A 9 -16.31 2.93 28.76
CA ALA A 9 -15.20 2.00 28.64
C ALA A 9 -14.69 1.51 29.99
N LYS A 10 -14.32 2.42 30.90
CA LYS A 10 -13.70 2.11 32.19
C LYS A 10 -14.50 1.07 33.02
N PRO A 11 -15.82 1.21 33.25
CA PRO A 11 -16.57 0.23 34.04
C PRO A 11 -16.92 -1.06 33.27
N ALA A 12 -17.05 -1.01 31.93
CA ALA A 12 -17.47 -2.17 31.15
C ALA A 12 -16.29 -3.06 30.71
N PHE A 13 -15.08 -2.49 30.58
CA PHE A 13 -13.92 -3.20 30.03
C PHE A 13 -13.49 -4.44 30.82
N PRO A 14 -13.48 -4.45 32.18
CA PRO A 14 -13.09 -5.65 32.94
C PRO A 14 -13.94 -6.88 32.60
N ALA A 15 -15.25 -6.71 32.39
CA ALA A 15 -16.15 -7.80 31.99
C ALA A 15 -15.93 -8.25 30.53
N PHE A 16 -15.38 -7.38 29.69
CA PHE A 16 -15.09 -7.66 28.27
C PHE A 16 -13.65 -8.14 28.01
N ALA A 17 -12.75 -8.02 28.98
CA ALA A 17 -11.31 -8.30 28.85
C ALA A 17 -11.00 -9.67 28.20
N ALA A 18 -11.69 -10.73 28.60
CA ALA A 18 -11.47 -12.06 28.02
C ALA A 18 -11.90 -12.17 26.54
N GLU A 19 -12.93 -11.43 26.12
CA GLU A 19 -13.35 -11.38 24.72
C GLU A 19 -12.44 -10.46 23.89
N TRP A 20 -11.98 -9.37 24.48
CA TRP A 20 -10.93 -8.50 23.93
C TRP A 20 -9.66 -9.29 23.63
N ASP A 21 -9.18 -10.12 24.56
CA ASP A 21 -7.96 -10.93 24.36
C ASP A 21 -8.16 -12.04 23.32
N ARG A 22 -9.36 -12.65 23.23
CA ARG A 22 -9.68 -13.56 22.12
C ARG A 22 -9.61 -12.87 20.76
N LEU A 23 -10.05 -11.61 20.69
CA LEU A 23 -9.98 -10.83 19.46
C LEU A 23 -8.53 -10.45 19.11
N ASN A 24 -7.73 -10.04 20.10
CA ASN A 24 -6.29 -9.79 19.93
C ASN A 24 -5.54 -11.06 19.48
N ALA A 25 -5.88 -12.23 20.04
CA ALA A 25 -5.32 -13.51 19.61
C ALA A 25 -5.64 -13.82 18.14
N ALA A 26 -6.90 -13.64 17.74
CA ALA A 26 -7.38 -13.97 16.41
C ALA A 26 -6.86 -13.01 15.32
N LEU A 27 -6.71 -11.72 15.64
CA LEU A 27 -6.31 -10.71 14.67
C LEU A 27 -4.81 -10.44 14.68
N TYR A 28 -4.17 -10.39 15.85
CA TYR A 28 -2.85 -9.80 16.04
C TYR A 28 -1.91 -10.68 16.88
N ALA A 29 -2.14 -11.99 16.91
CA ALA A 29 -1.27 -12.98 17.55
C ALA A 29 -0.91 -12.65 19.02
N ASN A 30 -1.88 -12.13 19.79
CA ASN A 30 -1.70 -11.70 21.18
C ASN A 30 -0.66 -10.59 21.35
N HIS A 31 -0.78 -9.53 20.55
CA HIS A 31 0.10 -8.37 20.63
C HIS A 31 0.13 -7.79 22.07
N PRO A 32 1.29 -7.72 22.76
CA PRO A 32 1.33 -7.40 24.18
C PRO A 32 0.79 -6.02 24.56
N MET A 33 0.94 -4.99 23.72
CA MET A 33 0.31 -3.67 23.99
C MET A 33 -1.21 -3.65 23.73
N PHE A 34 -1.75 -4.65 23.03
CA PHE A 34 -3.18 -4.77 22.76
C PHE A 34 -3.84 -5.77 23.72
N ASP A 35 -3.08 -6.34 24.65
CA ASP A 35 -3.60 -7.20 25.71
C ASP A 35 -4.48 -6.41 26.67
N SER A 36 -5.53 -7.03 27.18
CA SER A 36 -6.48 -6.42 28.11
C SER A 36 -5.82 -5.91 29.38
N ARG A 37 -4.70 -6.51 29.82
CA ARG A 37 -3.92 -6.02 30.97
C ARG A 37 -3.24 -4.69 30.66
N PHE A 38 -2.79 -4.48 29.43
CA PHE A 38 -2.19 -3.20 29.01
C PHE A 38 -3.28 -2.14 28.82
N VAL A 39 -4.32 -2.46 28.05
CA VAL A 39 -5.42 -1.54 27.72
C VAL A 39 -6.23 -1.19 28.98
N GLY A 40 -6.49 -2.17 29.85
CA GLY A 40 -7.18 -1.98 31.13
C GLY A 40 -6.41 -1.05 32.07
N SER A 41 -5.10 -1.23 32.21
CA SER A 41 -4.28 -0.31 33.01
C SER A 41 -4.25 1.11 32.41
N LEU A 42 -4.24 1.25 31.07
CA LEU A 42 -4.35 2.58 30.47
C LEU A 42 -5.67 3.29 30.81
N LEU A 43 -6.79 2.57 30.72
CA LEU A 43 -8.11 3.09 31.09
C LEU A 43 -8.17 3.46 32.58
N GLU A 44 -7.57 2.64 33.44
CA GLU A 44 -7.61 2.88 34.89
C GLU A 44 -6.89 4.17 35.25
N HIS A 45 -5.67 4.36 34.74
CA HIS A 45 -4.78 5.46 35.15
C HIS A 45 -4.92 6.73 34.30
N PHE A 46 -5.38 6.63 33.06
CA PHE A 46 -5.46 7.76 32.12
C PHE A 46 -6.85 7.99 31.53
N GLY A 47 -7.83 7.12 31.81
CA GLY A 47 -9.21 7.30 31.38
C GLY A 47 -9.87 8.48 32.09
N GLN A 48 -10.59 9.30 31.32
CA GLN A 48 -11.32 10.47 31.81
C GLN A 48 -12.81 10.17 32.07
N GLY A 49 -13.29 9.00 31.66
CA GLY A 49 -14.68 8.56 31.81
C GLY A 49 -15.57 8.90 30.61
N ASP A 50 -15.07 9.65 29.64
CA ASP A 50 -15.74 9.96 28.37
C ASP A 50 -15.44 8.94 27.26
N GLU A 51 -14.63 7.93 27.57
CA GLU A 51 -14.31 6.85 26.65
C GLU A 51 -15.48 5.88 26.46
N LEU A 52 -15.71 5.47 25.22
CA LEU A 52 -16.67 4.45 24.83
C LEU A 52 -15.94 3.21 24.33
N LEU A 53 -16.24 2.07 24.95
CA LEU A 53 -15.95 0.75 24.42
C LEU A 53 -16.99 0.44 23.33
N CYS A 54 -16.54 0.39 22.09
CA CYS A 54 -17.36 0.09 20.92
C CYS A 54 -17.14 -1.37 20.54
N ILE A 55 -18.19 -2.20 20.62
CA ILE A 55 -18.13 -3.63 20.31
C ILE A 55 -19.06 -3.90 19.12
N HIS A 56 -18.52 -4.55 18.09
CA HIS A 56 -19.27 -5.01 16.94
C HIS A 56 -19.52 -6.52 17.07
N ARG A 57 -20.77 -6.94 16.78
CA ARG A 57 -21.17 -8.35 16.77
C ARG A 57 -21.84 -8.73 15.47
N SER A 58 -21.38 -9.84 14.91
CA SER A 58 -22.04 -10.58 13.83
C SER A 58 -22.70 -11.83 14.40
N GLY A 59 -23.96 -11.70 14.83
CA GLY A 59 -24.65 -12.74 15.60
C GLY A 59 -24.09 -12.82 17.01
N THR A 60 -23.59 -13.99 17.41
CA THR A 60 -22.98 -14.20 18.73
C THR A 60 -21.47 -13.90 18.75
N THR A 61 -20.85 -13.74 17.59
CA THR A 61 -19.39 -13.57 17.47
C THR A 61 -19.00 -12.10 17.52
N CYS A 62 -18.06 -11.74 18.41
CA CYS A 62 -17.39 -10.46 18.37
C CYS A 62 -16.30 -10.47 17.29
N ASP A 63 -16.44 -9.60 16.30
CA ASP A 63 -15.55 -9.44 15.15
C ASP A 63 -15.00 -8.01 15.02
N GLY A 64 -15.30 -7.15 15.99
CA GLY A 64 -14.72 -5.83 16.09
C GLY A 64 -14.79 -5.23 17.49
N ALA A 65 -13.69 -4.63 17.97
CA ALA A 65 -13.69 -3.81 19.17
C ALA A 65 -12.63 -2.70 19.07
N LEU A 66 -12.97 -1.54 19.64
CA LEU A 66 -12.04 -0.43 19.84
C LEU A 66 -12.59 0.50 20.92
N ILE A 67 -11.73 1.37 21.45
CA ILE A 67 -12.10 2.35 22.47
C ILE A 67 -11.96 3.75 21.88
N LEU A 68 -13.06 4.49 21.89
CA LEU A 68 -13.12 5.83 21.30
C LEU A 68 -13.41 6.88 22.37
N ARG A 69 -12.92 8.09 22.18
CA ARG A 69 -13.26 9.26 22.99
C ARG A 69 -13.72 10.42 22.10
N PRO A 70 -14.61 11.29 22.59
CA PRO A 70 -14.92 12.53 21.91
C PRO A 70 -13.69 13.46 21.93
N LEU A 71 -13.44 14.15 20.82
CA LEU A 71 -12.44 15.24 20.75
C LEU A 71 -13.11 16.62 20.75
N SER A 72 -14.16 16.76 19.93
CA SER A 72 -14.95 17.98 19.79
C SER A 72 -16.27 17.62 19.10
N LEU A 73 -17.14 18.61 18.83
CA LEU A 73 -18.44 18.37 18.19
C LEU A 73 -18.34 17.52 16.91
N GLY A 74 -18.85 16.28 16.98
CA GLY A 74 -18.85 15.31 15.89
C GLY A 74 -17.48 14.74 15.49
N ARG A 75 -16.41 15.00 16.26
CA ARG A 75 -15.08 14.42 16.05
C ARG A 75 -14.78 13.44 17.17
N TRP A 76 -14.38 12.24 16.77
CA TRP A 76 -14.00 11.15 17.67
C TRP A 76 -12.55 10.75 17.41
N ALA A 77 -11.90 10.17 18.40
CA ALA A 77 -10.57 9.60 18.25
C ALA A 77 -10.43 8.30 19.03
N LEU A 78 -9.49 7.48 18.60
CA LEU A 78 -9.02 6.34 19.38
C LEU A 78 -8.49 6.81 20.73
N PHE A 79 -8.88 6.15 21.82
CA PHE A 79 -8.29 6.37 23.13
C PHE A 79 -6.83 5.89 23.09
N LEU A 80 -5.90 6.85 23.06
CA LEU A 80 -4.47 6.59 22.99
C LEU A 80 -3.70 7.59 23.89
N PRO A 81 -3.54 7.29 25.19
CA PRO A 81 -2.66 8.05 26.07
C PRO A 81 -1.20 8.01 25.59
N SER A 82 -0.35 8.95 26.01
CA SER A 82 1.04 9.04 25.54
C SER A 82 1.93 7.85 25.90
N GLN A 83 1.51 7.03 26.87
CA GLN A 83 2.18 5.77 27.23
C GLN A 83 1.91 4.66 26.21
N ALA A 84 0.87 4.78 25.38
CA ALA A 84 0.56 3.88 24.28
C ALA A 84 1.11 4.44 22.97
N GLN A 85 2.08 3.74 22.40
CA GLN A 85 2.75 4.10 21.16
C GLN A 85 2.20 3.37 19.91
N ALA A 86 1.22 2.48 20.12
CA ALA A 86 0.49 1.76 19.08
C ALA A 86 -1.00 1.73 19.43
N GLY A 87 -1.86 2.01 18.45
CA GLY A 87 -3.30 2.06 18.61
C GLY A 87 -3.98 0.71 18.41
N ALA A 88 -4.74 0.27 19.41
CA ALA A 88 -5.50 -0.98 19.36
C ALA A 88 -6.82 -0.81 18.58
N VAL A 89 -6.77 -1.03 17.26
CA VAL A 89 -7.97 -1.11 16.40
C VAL A 89 -8.20 -2.58 16.05
N MET A 90 -9.02 -3.28 16.83
CA MET A 90 -9.25 -4.71 16.66
C MET A 90 -10.49 -4.94 15.79
N LEU A 91 -10.38 -4.71 14.49
CA LEU A 91 -11.46 -4.91 13.54
C LEU A 91 -11.08 -5.99 12.54
N LYS A 92 -11.97 -6.94 12.28
CA LYS A 92 -11.75 -7.96 11.24
C LYS A 92 -11.67 -7.35 9.84
N ASP A 93 -12.41 -6.27 9.59
CA ASP A 93 -12.45 -5.53 8.32
C ASP A 93 -12.68 -4.04 8.62
N ALA A 94 -11.96 -3.14 7.95
CA ALA A 94 -12.13 -1.71 8.15
C ALA A 94 -13.50 -1.19 7.70
N ALA A 95 -14.22 -1.92 6.82
CA ALA A 95 -15.58 -1.58 6.40
C ALA A 95 -16.58 -1.52 7.57
N LEU A 96 -16.27 -2.13 8.72
CA LEU A 96 -17.07 -1.99 9.94
C LEU A 96 -17.18 -0.52 10.40
N LEU A 97 -16.16 0.30 10.11
CA LEU A 97 -16.15 1.74 10.42
C LEU A 97 -17.28 2.51 9.74
N GLU A 98 -17.79 2.00 8.61
CA GLU A 98 -18.90 2.62 7.87
C GLU A 98 -20.21 2.61 8.66
N THR A 99 -20.41 1.58 9.48
CA THR A 99 -21.56 1.45 10.37
C THR A 99 -21.31 2.01 11.77
N LEU A 100 -20.04 2.10 12.19
CA LEU A 100 -19.65 2.71 13.46
C LEU A 100 -19.91 4.23 13.48
N LEU A 101 -19.48 4.94 12.45
CA LEU A 101 -19.63 6.41 12.37
C LEU A 101 -21.09 6.87 12.54
N PRO A 102 -22.10 6.21 11.93
CA PRO A 102 -23.51 6.49 12.22
C PRO A 102 -23.98 6.07 13.61
N ALA A 103 -23.38 5.05 14.24
CA ALA A 103 -23.76 4.56 15.55
C ALA A 103 -23.25 5.44 16.71
N LEU A 104 -22.14 6.16 16.50
CA LEU A 104 -21.55 7.02 17.52
C LEU A 104 -22.48 8.17 17.94
N PRO A 105 -22.45 8.59 19.22
CA PRO A 105 -23.28 9.70 19.69
C PRO A 105 -23.08 11.00 18.92
N GLY A 106 -24.19 11.68 18.63
CA GLY A 106 -24.22 12.91 17.84
C GLY A 106 -23.94 12.69 16.35
N TYR A 107 -23.72 13.78 15.61
CA TYR A 107 -23.36 13.69 14.19
C TYR A 107 -21.85 13.48 14.03
N ALA A 108 -21.38 12.25 14.22
CA ALA A 108 -19.97 11.92 14.04
C ALA A 108 -19.59 12.02 12.56
N TRP A 109 -18.73 12.99 12.23
CA TRP A 109 -18.27 13.28 10.87
C TRP A 109 -16.79 12.96 10.64
N SER A 110 -16.00 12.80 11.72
CA SER A 110 -14.59 12.41 11.69
C SER A 110 -14.26 11.40 12.78
N LEU A 111 -13.42 10.43 12.44
CA LEU A 111 -12.83 9.47 13.35
C LEU A 111 -11.30 9.43 13.15
N ASP A 112 -10.56 9.80 14.20
CA ASP A 112 -9.10 9.88 14.19
C ASP A 112 -8.53 8.61 14.85
N LEU A 113 -8.02 7.67 14.04
CA LEU A 113 -7.35 6.46 14.49
C LEU A 113 -5.85 6.71 14.61
N LEU A 114 -5.33 6.65 15.84
CA LEU A 114 -4.00 7.12 16.19
C LEU A 114 -2.99 5.98 16.28
N SER A 115 -1.74 6.28 15.93
CA SER A 115 -0.57 5.40 15.90
C SER A 115 -0.84 3.97 15.45
N ILE A 116 -1.40 3.81 14.25
CA ILE A 116 -1.77 2.50 13.71
C ILE A 116 -0.54 1.83 13.13
N ASP A 117 -0.18 0.68 13.68
CA ASP A 117 0.86 -0.16 13.13
C ASP A 117 0.33 -0.90 11.89
N PRO A 118 0.92 -0.72 10.69
CA PRO A 118 0.46 -1.41 9.49
C PRO A 118 0.46 -2.94 9.60
N LEU A 119 1.35 -3.53 10.42
CA LEU A 119 1.37 -5.00 10.65
C LEU A 119 0.20 -5.48 11.52
N TYR A 120 -0.36 -4.58 12.33
CA TYR A 120 -1.45 -4.89 13.27
C TYR A 120 -2.61 -3.92 13.06
N SER A 121 -3.11 -3.88 11.82
CA SER A 121 -4.21 -3.02 11.39
C SER A 121 -5.27 -3.83 10.63
N PRO A 122 -6.53 -3.35 10.58
CA PRO A 122 -7.56 -4.00 9.78
C PRO A 122 -7.25 -3.89 8.29
N ASP A 123 -7.81 -4.82 7.49
CA ASP A 123 -7.77 -4.68 6.04
C ASP A 123 -8.56 -3.44 5.59
N TRP A 124 -7.85 -2.51 4.95
CA TRP A 124 -8.39 -1.25 4.46
C TRP A 124 -9.02 -1.35 3.06
N SER A 125 -8.82 -2.48 2.36
CA SER A 125 -9.18 -2.64 0.95
C SER A 125 -10.67 -2.45 0.67
N HIS A 126 -11.52 -2.76 1.65
CA HIS A 126 -12.98 -2.71 1.52
C HIS A 126 -13.60 -1.39 1.99
N LEU A 127 -12.84 -0.53 2.68
CA LEU A 127 -13.34 0.74 3.19
C LEU A 127 -13.66 1.73 2.05
N GLN A 128 -14.92 2.14 1.95
CA GLN A 128 -15.39 3.12 0.96
C GLN A 128 -15.34 4.57 1.48
N LEU A 129 -15.33 4.75 2.80
CA LEU A 129 -15.25 6.08 3.39
C LEU A 129 -13.92 6.78 3.06
N PRO A 130 -13.93 8.11 2.85
CA PRO A 130 -12.70 8.84 2.63
C PRO A 130 -11.74 8.72 3.81
N ARG A 131 -10.53 8.28 3.50
CA ARG A 131 -9.43 8.12 4.44
C ARG A 131 -8.29 9.08 4.10
N ILE A 132 -7.73 9.68 5.14
CA ILE A 132 -6.51 10.49 5.09
C ILE A 132 -5.48 9.80 5.98
N VAL A 133 -4.26 9.65 5.47
CA VAL A 133 -3.14 9.03 6.19
C VAL A 133 -2.10 10.11 6.50
N MET A 134 -1.57 10.08 7.71
CA MET A 134 -0.61 11.05 8.22
C MET A 134 0.58 10.32 8.80
N PRO A 135 1.82 10.56 8.32
CA PRO A 135 3.01 10.03 8.99
C PRO A 135 3.05 10.54 10.44
N HIS A 136 3.34 9.65 11.40
CA HIS A 136 3.46 10.02 12.80
C HIS A 136 4.84 9.65 13.37
N ALA A 137 5.21 8.38 13.29
CA ALA A 137 6.50 7.89 13.78
C ALA A 137 7.10 6.88 12.79
N ASN A 138 8.40 6.62 12.91
CA ASN A 138 9.05 5.52 12.22
C ASN A 138 9.68 4.60 13.27
N THR A 139 9.03 3.48 13.57
CA THR A 139 9.50 2.53 14.59
C THR A 139 10.61 1.64 14.06
N MET A 140 11.35 1.04 14.98
CA MET A 140 12.35 0.02 14.71
C MET A 140 11.94 -1.31 15.34
N ALA A 141 12.30 -2.39 14.66
CA ALA A 141 12.24 -3.75 15.18
C ALA A 141 13.58 -4.45 14.95
N VAL A 142 13.87 -5.45 15.78
CA VAL A 142 14.97 -6.40 15.58
C VAL A 142 14.38 -7.80 15.48
N ASP A 143 14.49 -8.38 14.30
CA ASP A 143 14.14 -9.76 14.01
C ASP A 143 15.17 -10.71 14.62
N THR A 144 14.69 -11.78 15.23
CA THR A 144 15.50 -12.78 15.92
C THR A 144 15.66 -14.09 15.15
N HIS A 145 15.08 -14.21 13.95
CA HIS A 145 15.02 -15.45 13.15
C HIS A 145 16.39 -16.07 12.83
N ASP A 146 17.35 -15.26 12.40
CA ASP A 146 18.67 -15.75 11.95
C ASP A 146 19.65 -16.01 13.11
N GLY A 147 19.21 -15.80 14.36
CA GLY A 147 20.05 -15.86 15.55
C GLY A 147 21.02 -14.68 15.69
N PHE A 148 21.62 -14.54 16.88
CA PHE A 148 22.39 -13.34 17.23
C PHE A 148 23.65 -13.16 16.38
N ALA A 149 24.36 -14.25 16.07
CA ALA A 149 25.62 -14.18 15.33
C ALA A 149 25.43 -13.64 13.90
N ALA A 150 24.39 -14.10 13.19
CA ALA A 150 24.06 -13.61 11.86
C ALA A 150 23.55 -12.17 11.91
N TYR A 151 22.62 -11.88 12.82
CA TYR A 151 22.12 -10.53 13.07
C TYR A 151 23.26 -9.53 13.31
N TRP A 152 24.17 -9.84 14.23
CA TRP A 152 25.26 -8.95 14.63
C TRP A 152 26.27 -8.73 13.50
N LYS A 153 26.57 -9.77 12.72
CA LYS A 153 27.46 -9.69 11.55
C LYS A 153 26.91 -8.75 10.46
N ALA A 154 25.58 -8.67 10.32
CA ALA A 154 24.91 -7.81 9.35
C ALA A 154 24.84 -6.33 9.76
N ARG A 155 25.23 -5.97 10.99
CA ARG A 155 25.18 -4.59 11.49
C ARG A 155 26.31 -3.71 10.93
N PRO A 156 26.15 -2.37 10.92
CA PRO A 156 27.21 -1.46 10.50
C PRO A 156 28.52 -1.68 11.28
N LYS A 157 29.66 -1.71 10.58
CA LYS A 157 30.99 -1.92 11.20
C LYS A 157 31.29 -0.92 12.32
N ASN A 158 30.84 0.33 12.16
CA ASN A 158 31.00 1.38 13.18
C ASN A 158 30.24 1.06 14.47
N LEU A 159 29.01 0.54 14.37
CA LEU A 159 28.23 0.09 15.53
C LEU A 159 28.97 -1.01 16.29
N ILE A 160 29.43 -2.04 15.57
CA ILE A 160 30.17 -3.17 16.15
C ILE A 160 31.45 -2.71 16.84
N HIS A 161 32.23 -1.84 16.19
CA HIS A 161 33.45 -1.26 16.76
C HIS A 161 33.15 -0.43 18.02
N ASN A 162 32.12 0.41 17.98
CA ASN A 162 31.71 1.24 19.11
C ASN A 162 31.35 0.39 20.33
N ILE A 163 30.57 -0.69 20.17
CA ILE A 163 30.22 -1.58 21.29
C ILE A 163 31.45 -2.26 21.88
N ARG A 164 32.40 -2.74 21.06
CA ARG A 164 33.66 -3.31 21.57
C ARG A 164 34.47 -2.29 22.37
N ARG A 165 34.58 -1.06 21.86
CA ARG A 165 35.26 0.06 22.53
C ARG A 165 34.59 0.39 23.86
N TYR A 166 33.26 0.46 23.88
CA TYR A 166 32.47 0.74 25.09
C TYR A 166 32.64 -0.35 26.16
N ARG A 167 32.64 -1.63 25.78
CA ARG A 167 32.92 -2.74 26.72
C ARG A 167 34.31 -2.63 27.34
N ARG A 168 35.34 -2.35 26.53
CA ARG A 168 36.71 -2.18 27.04
C ARG A 168 36.79 -1.02 28.03
N ARG A 169 36.25 0.14 27.66
CA ARG A 169 36.24 1.32 28.52
C ARG A 169 35.50 1.09 29.83
N ALA A 170 34.37 0.37 29.79
CA ALA A 170 33.64 0.01 31.00
C ALA A 170 34.47 -0.88 31.93
N ALA A 171 35.14 -1.90 31.39
CA ALA A 171 36.03 -2.78 32.16
C ALA A 171 37.18 -2.01 32.84
N GLU A 172 37.74 -1.00 32.17
CA GLU A 172 38.81 -0.14 32.71
C GLU A 172 38.29 0.87 33.76
N THR A 173 37.04 1.33 33.65
CA THR A 173 36.50 2.44 34.46
C THR A 173 35.72 1.98 35.68
N VAL A 174 34.84 0.98 35.51
CA VAL A 174 33.90 0.52 36.54
C VAL A 174 34.05 -0.97 36.85
N GLY A 175 34.94 -1.68 36.15
CA GLY A 175 35.18 -3.11 36.33
C GLY A 175 34.24 -4.01 35.52
N PRO A 176 34.17 -5.31 35.85
CA PRO A 176 33.42 -6.29 35.07
C PRO A 176 31.91 -6.00 35.10
N LEU A 177 31.32 -6.01 33.91
CA LEU A 177 29.88 -5.83 33.73
C LEU A 177 29.15 -7.17 33.79
N HIS A 178 27.99 -7.19 34.41
CA HIS A 178 27.07 -8.32 34.34
C HIS A 178 25.63 -7.83 34.17
N VAL A 179 24.81 -8.66 33.54
CA VAL A 179 23.40 -8.37 33.30
C VAL A 179 22.56 -9.24 34.23
N VAL A 180 21.64 -8.62 34.95
CA VAL A 180 20.68 -9.30 35.82
C VAL A 180 19.29 -9.14 35.24
N SER A 181 18.49 -10.21 35.31
CA SER A 181 17.10 -10.21 34.86
C SER A 181 16.19 -10.56 36.01
N PHE A 182 15.18 -9.72 36.22
CA PHE A 182 14.15 -9.92 37.22
C PHE A 182 12.85 -10.30 36.51
N THR A 183 12.31 -11.47 36.86
CA THR A 183 11.09 -12.04 36.24
C THR A 183 9.99 -12.28 37.26
N GLU A 184 10.36 -12.47 38.53
CA GLU A 184 9.40 -12.65 39.61
C GLU A 184 8.70 -11.33 39.94
N ALA A 185 7.40 -11.40 40.23
CA ALA A 185 6.57 -10.20 40.36
C ALA A 185 7.10 -9.21 41.41
N ALA A 186 7.53 -9.70 42.57
CA ALA A 186 8.11 -8.83 43.61
C ALA A 186 9.41 -8.16 43.15
N GLU A 187 10.32 -8.93 42.53
CA GLU A 187 11.60 -8.42 42.05
C GLU A 187 11.46 -7.42 40.90
N VAL A 188 10.47 -7.63 40.02
CA VAL A 188 10.14 -6.71 38.92
C VAL A 188 9.71 -5.34 39.47
N ILE A 189 8.91 -5.31 40.54
CA ILE A 189 8.49 -4.07 41.19
C ILE A 189 9.65 -3.38 41.91
N ASP A 190 10.51 -4.14 42.59
CA ASP A 190 11.73 -3.58 43.18
C ASP A 190 12.67 -2.99 42.12
N ALA A 191 12.80 -3.67 40.97
CA ALA A 191 13.57 -3.18 39.83
C ALA A 191 12.93 -1.94 39.18
N LEU A 192 11.61 -1.84 39.15
CA LEU A 192 10.90 -0.64 38.71
C LEU A 192 11.18 0.57 39.63
N THR A 193 11.22 0.36 40.95
CA THR A 193 11.58 1.42 41.90
C THR A 193 13.01 1.92 41.65
N ARG A 194 13.97 1.01 41.44
CA ARG A 194 15.36 1.37 41.07
C ARG A 194 15.43 2.08 39.72
N TYR A 195 14.65 1.64 38.73
CA TYR A 195 14.51 2.31 37.44
C TYR A 195 14.08 3.76 37.63
N GLY A 196 13.04 4.00 38.44
CA GLY A 196 12.50 5.34 38.70
C GLY A 196 13.50 6.27 39.38
N GLN A 197 14.26 5.75 40.35
CA GLN A 197 15.36 6.49 40.99
C GLN A 197 16.45 6.88 39.98
N LEU A 198 16.86 5.95 39.12
CA LEU A 198 17.88 6.20 38.09
C LEU A 198 17.40 7.18 37.02
N GLU A 199 16.14 7.08 36.56
CA GLU A 199 15.56 8.02 35.60
C GLU A 199 15.42 9.45 36.16
N SER A 200 15.09 9.57 37.45
CA SER A 200 14.96 10.87 38.13
C SER A 200 16.29 11.58 38.33
N ALA A 201 17.38 10.82 38.51
CA ALA A 201 18.74 11.38 38.64
C ALA A 201 19.33 11.88 37.30
N GLY A 202 18.69 11.55 36.16
CA GLY A 202 19.15 11.92 34.82
C GLY A 202 18.37 13.07 34.15
N TRP A 203 18.53 13.18 32.84
CA TRP A 203 18.02 14.21 31.93
C TRP A 203 16.50 14.33 31.92
N LYS A 204 15.78 13.24 32.24
CA LYS A 204 14.31 13.19 32.28
C LYS A 204 13.70 13.67 33.60
N GLY A 205 14.48 13.78 34.67
CA GLY A 205 14.04 14.40 35.92
C GLY A 205 13.66 15.88 35.74
N ARG A 206 14.25 16.56 34.75
CA ARG A 206 14.01 18.00 34.46
C ARG A 206 12.70 18.29 33.73
N GLU A 207 12.09 17.28 33.09
CA GLU A 207 10.84 17.41 32.33
C GLU A 207 9.61 16.87 33.09
N GLY A 208 9.80 16.31 34.29
CA GLY A 208 8.70 15.81 35.13
C GLY A 208 8.02 14.53 34.63
N THR A 209 8.62 13.81 33.66
CA THR A 209 8.07 12.60 33.04
C THR A 209 8.65 11.29 33.56
N ALA A 210 9.46 11.36 34.63
CA ALA A 210 10.08 10.21 35.26
C ALA A 210 9.02 9.27 35.88
N ILE A 211 9.32 7.97 35.92
CA ILE A 211 8.52 6.99 36.66
C ILE A 211 8.75 7.23 38.16
N ALA A 212 7.80 7.91 38.81
CA ALA A 212 7.81 8.16 40.25
C ALA A 212 6.57 7.53 40.90
N PRO A 213 6.66 6.90 42.08
CA PRO A 213 5.54 6.17 42.69
C PRO A 213 4.28 7.02 42.92
N ASP A 214 4.45 8.32 43.11
CA ASP A 214 3.41 9.30 43.42
C ASP A 214 2.72 9.88 42.17
N ASN A 215 3.27 9.68 40.97
CA ASN A 215 2.68 10.18 39.73
C ASN A 215 1.87 9.10 38.98
N ALA A 216 0.98 9.55 38.10
CA ALA A 216 0.10 8.65 37.34
C ALA A 216 0.90 7.65 36.48
N GLN A 217 2.06 8.05 35.97
CA GLN A 217 2.90 7.20 35.14
C GLN A 217 3.56 6.06 35.94
N GLY A 218 4.03 6.33 37.16
CA GLY A 218 4.58 5.31 38.04
C GLY A 218 3.53 4.29 38.48
N ARG A 219 2.34 4.76 38.87
CA ARG A 219 1.21 3.87 39.19
C ARG A 219 0.80 3.00 37.99
N PHE A 220 0.78 3.57 36.79
CA PHE A 220 0.51 2.82 35.57
C PHE A 220 1.54 1.71 35.32
N TYR A 221 2.84 2.02 35.35
CA TYR A 221 3.87 0.99 35.09
C TYR A 221 3.94 -0.06 36.19
N ALA A 222 3.70 0.30 37.45
CA ALA A 222 3.64 -0.65 38.55
C ALA A 222 2.48 -1.64 38.37
N ASP A 223 1.27 -1.14 38.09
CA ASP A 223 0.09 -1.96 37.82
C ASP A 223 0.28 -2.85 36.57
N LEU A 224 0.78 -2.26 35.48
CA LEU A 224 1.05 -2.98 34.24
C LEU A 224 2.05 -4.13 34.44
N LEU A 225 3.21 -3.84 35.03
CA LEU A 225 4.26 -4.85 35.21
C LEU A 225 3.83 -5.92 36.21
N ALA A 226 3.11 -5.57 37.28
CA ALA A 226 2.55 -6.55 38.21
C ALA A 226 1.61 -7.54 37.50
N ARG A 227 0.68 -7.04 36.66
CA ARG A 227 -0.27 -7.88 35.90
C ARG A 227 0.41 -8.82 34.90
N PHE A 228 1.45 -8.35 34.22
CA PHE A 228 2.19 -9.18 33.27
C PHE A 228 3.18 -10.12 33.97
N ALA A 229 3.79 -9.72 35.09
CA ALA A 229 4.69 -10.58 35.85
C ALA A 229 3.95 -11.75 36.50
N ALA A 230 2.69 -11.55 36.92
CA ALA A 230 1.83 -12.61 37.45
C ALA A 230 1.63 -13.79 36.48
N THR A 231 1.92 -13.60 35.18
CA THR A 231 1.88 -14.67 34.16
C THR A 231 3.23 -14.91 33.48
N GLY A 232 4.34 -14.43 34.07
CA GLY A 232 5.70 -14.59 33.51
C GLY A 232 5.99 -13.78 32.23
N GLN A 233 5.15 -12.79 31.93
CA GLN A 233 5.17 -11.99 30.70
C GLN A 233 5.71 -10.56 30.88
N ALA A 234 6.24 -10.22 32.05
CA ALA A 234 7.03 -9.00 32.26
C ALA A 234 8.39 -9.36 32.84
N PHE A 235 9.39 -8.54 32.52
CA PHE A 235 10.71 -8.65 33.11
C PHE A 235 11.45 -7.32 33.02
N VAL A 236 12.43 -7.15 33.90
CA VAL A 236 13.34 -5.99 33.91
C VAL A 236 14.77 -6.50 33.76
N MET A 237 15.53 -5.90 32.84
CA MET A 237 16.96 -6.19 32.69
C MET A 237 17.78 -5.00 33.16
N GLU A 238 18.77 -5.28 34.00
CA GLU A 238 19.69 -4.31 34.56
C GLU A 238 21.14 -4.63 34.17
N LEU A 239 21.90 -3.61 33.78
CA LEU A 239 23.35 -3.71 33.61
C LEU A 239 24.03 -3.19 34.87
N ARG A 240 24.90 -4.00 35.47
CA ARG A 240 25.56 -3.70 36.74
C ARG A 240 27.08 -3.86 36.68
N ALA A 241 27.76 -3.08 37.52
CA ALA A 241 29.17 -3.25 37.85
C ALA A 241 29.30 -3.37 39.38
N GLY A 242 29.52 -4.60 39.87
CA GLY A 242 29.27 -4.91 41.28
C GLY A 242 27.83 -4.57 41.68
N GLU A 243 27.66 -3.83 42.78
CA GLU A 243 26.34 -3.37 43.26
C GLU A 243 25.79 -2.15 42.49
N ARG A 244 26.61 -1.50 41.65
CA ARG A 244 26.21 -0.26 40.98
C ARG A 244 25.33 -0.55 39.77
N LEU A 245 24.12 0.02 39.75
CA LEU A 245 23.22 0.02 38.59
C LEU A 245 23.67 1.05 37.54
N LEU A 246 23.89 0.59 36.31
CA LEU A 246 24.37 1.43 35.20
C LEU A 246 23.31 1.68 34.12
N ALA A 247 22.44 0.70 33.87
CA ALA A 247 21.30 0.84 32.94
C ALA A 247 20.16 -0.09 33.33
N SER A 248 18.93 0.30 33.01
CA SER A 248 17.74 -0.51 33.23
C SER A 248 16.76 -0.39 32.06
N ARG A 249 16.07 -1.49 31.73
CA ARG A 249 15.05 -1.57 30.67
C ARG A 249 13.86 -2.41 31.13
N LEU A 250 12.65 -1.90 30.85
CA LEU A 250 11.38 -2.52 31.21
C LEU A 250 10.77 -3.21 29.99
N PHE A 251 10.30 -4.45 30.15
CA PHE A 251 9.71 -5.24 29.07
C PHE A 251 8.39 -5.88 29.44
N ILE A 252 7.53 -5.98 28.45
CA ILE A 252 6.43 -6.95 28.39
C ILE A 252 6.64 -7.85 27.19
N ARG A 253 6.15 -9.09 27.26
CA ARG A 253 6.39 -10.08 26.22
C ARG A 253 5.25 -11.06 26.01
N ASN A 254 5.24 -11.65 24.83
CA ASN A 254 4.64 -12.95 24.59
C ASN A 254 5.73 -13.91 24.05
N TRP A 255 5.33 -15.10 23.61
CA TRP A 255 6.21 -16.13 23.06
C TRP A 255 6.98 -15.75 21.78
N GLN A 256 6.55 -14.72 21.04
CA GLN A 256 7.14 -14.29 19.76
C GLN A 256 7.56 -12.81 19.74
N MET A 257 7.21 -12.02 20.74
CA MET A 257 7.46 -10.58 20.74
C MET A 257 7.87 -10.09 22.11
N TRP A 258 8.96 -9.34 22.17
CA TRP A 258 9.34 -8.51 23.32
C TRP A 258 9.12 -7.05 22.97
N ILE A 259 8.40 -6.32 23.83
CA ILE A 259 8.21 -4.88 23.69
C ILE A 259 9.06 -4.17 24.73
N CYS A 260 10.02 -3.37 24.25
CA CYS A 260 10.83 -2.50 25.10
C CYS A 260 10.04 -1.23 25.46
N LEU A 261 9.48 -1.18 26.68
CA LEU A 261 8.61 -0.08 27.10
C LEU A 261 9.39 1.20 27.40
N LYS A 262 10.46 1.07 28.19
CA LYS A 262 11.20 2.19 28.76
C LYS A 262 12.67 1.82 28.98
N THR A 263 13.54 2.82 28.88
CA THR A 263 14.98 2.68 29.10
C THR A 263 15.54 3.89 29.83
N THR A 264 16.45 3.62 30.77
CA THR A 264 17.21 4.62 31.52
C THR A 264 18.65 4.14 31.76
N TYR A 265 19.57 5.06 32.00
CA TYR A 265 20.96 4.76 32.31
C TYR A 265 21.61 5.86 33.18
N ASP A 266 22.70 5.51 33.85
CA ASP A 266 23.51 6.44 34.63
C ASP A 266 24.31 7.36 33.70
N GLU A 267 23.89 8.62 33.60
CA GLU A 267 24.53 9.64 32.75
C GLU A 267 25.95 9.99 33.15
N THR A 268 26.30 9.84 34.44
CA THR A 268 27.68 10.03 34.89
C THR A 268 28.64 9.05 34.21
N GLN A 269 28.08 7.95 33.68
CA GLN A 269 28.78 6.89 32.97
C GLN A 269 28.52 6.89 31.45
N SER A 270 27.95 7.96 30.90
CA SER A 270 27.63 8.11 29.46
C SER A 270 28.84 7.89 28.53
N ALA A 271 30.06 8.06 29.04
CA ALA A 271 31.34 7.88 28.36
C ALA A 271 31.53 6.49 27.70
N PHE A 272 30.84 5.46 28.20
CA PHE A 272 30.81 4.11 27.61
C PHE A 272 29.40 3.62 27.24
N ALA A 273 28.42 4.52 27.15
CA ALA A 273 27.06 4.26 26.70
C ALA A 273 26.40 2.99 27.32
N PRO A 274 26.17 2.95 28.66
CA PRO A 274 25.62 1.78 29.35
C PRO A 274 24.33 1.23 28.72
N GLY A 275 23.43 2.13 28.30
CA GLY A 275 22.18 1.74 27.65
C GLY A 275 22.33 1.01 26.30
N ARG A 276 23.45 1.23 25.57
CA ARG A 276 23.79 0.50 24.33
C ARG A 276 24.41 -0.87 24.63
N LEU A 277 25.18 -0.98 25.70
CA LEU A 277 25.73 -2.27 26.16
C LEU A 277 24.59 -3.19 26.61
N LEU A 278 23.67 -2.68 27.44
CA LEU A 278 22.49 -3.43 27.86
C LEU A 278 21.61 -3.85 26.67
N LEU A 279 21.45 -2.98 25.66
CA LEU A 279 20.71 -3.32 24.44
C LEU A 279 21.35 -4.51 23.69
N HIS A 280 22.68 -4.53 23.58
CA HIS A 280 23.39 -5.64 22.94
C HIS A 280 23.11 -6.97 23.65
N ASP A 281 23.32 -7.03 24.97
CA ASP A 281 23.13 -8.26 25.75
C ASP A 281 21.66 -8.72 25.75
N MET A 282 20.73 -7.76 25.78
CA MET A 282 19.30 -8.02 25.66
C MET A 282 18.95 -8.64 24.29
N LEU A 283 19.52 -8.14 23.18
CA LEU A 283 19.26 -8.68 21.85
C LEU A 283 19.86 -10.08 21.67
N GLU A 284 21.04 -10.34 22.25
CA GLU A 284 21.65 -11.66 22.27
C GLU A 284 20.74 -12.68 22.96
N ARG A 285 20.22 -12.31 24.13
CA ARG A 285 19.25 -13.12 24.86
C ARG A 285 17.95 -13.31 24.11
N ALA A 286 17.39 -12.24 23.53
CA ALA A 286 16.15 -12.32 22.76
C ALA A 286 16.27 -13.27 21.56
N CYS A 287 17.42 -13.28 20.87
CA CYS A 287 17.68 -14.23 19.79
C CYS A 287 17.74 -15.68 20.26
N ALA A 288 18.21 -15.92 21.50
CA ALA A 288 18.24 -17.26 22.09
C ALA A 288 16.86 -17.72 22.56
N GLU A 289 16.06 -16.82 23.15
CA GLU A 289 14.74 -17.15 23.72
C GLU A 289 13.60 -17.15 22.69
N MET A 290 13.74 -16.42 21.57
CA MET A 290 12.70 -16.30 20.54
C MET A 290 13.29 -16.51 19.14
N PRO A 291 13.63 -17.73 18.70
CA PRO A 291 14.25 -17.97 17.38
C PRO A 291 13.34 -17.69 16.16
N ALA A 292 12.11 -17.24 16.36
CA ALA A 292 11.17 -16.85 15.31
C ALA A 292 10.27 -15.69 15.78
N GLY A 293 10.90 -14.66 16.36
CA GLY A 293 10.20 -13.54 16.97
C GLY A 293 10.80 -12.18 16.60
N ALA A 294 10.43 -11.17 17.37
CA ALA A 294 10.99 -9.83 17.21
C ALA A 294 11.04 -9.07 18.54
N VAL A 295 12.02 -8.17 18.64
CA VAL A 295 12.02 -7.12 19.66
C VAL A 295 11.50 -5.83 19.04
N GLU A 296 10.38 -5.34 19.56
CA GLU A 296 9.69 -4.12 19.14
C GLU A 296 9.98 -2.98 20.13
N PHE A 297 10.20 -1.77 19.59
CA PHE A 297 10.57 -0.59 20.39
C PHE A 297 9.49 0.48 20.43
N TYR A 298 8.52 0.43 19.51
CA TYR A 298 7.42 1.41 19.38
C TYR A 298 7.85 2.84 19.71
N THR A 299 8.85 3.32 18.98
CA THR A 299 9.46 4.64 19.19
C THR A 299 9.59 5.38 17.86
N ASN A 300 9.90 6.68 17.90
CA ASN A 300 10.27 7.39 16.68
C ASN A 300 11.79 7.31 16.50
N ALA A 301 12.25 6.32 15.74
CA ALA A 301 13.65 5.94 15.66
C ALA A 301 14.52 7.08 15.11
N ASN A 302 15.56 7.41 15.87
CA ASN A 302 16.65 8.24 15.38
C ASN A 302 17.67 7.41 14.57
N ARG A 303 18.68 8.07 13.99
CA ARG A 303 19.69 7.40 13.17
C ARG A 303 20.48 6.34 13.94
N ASP A 304 20.82 6.60 15.20
CA ASP A 304 21.59 5.68 16.03
C ASP A 304 20.80 4.40 16.36
N GLN A 305 19.49 4.55 16.59
CA GLN A 305 18.55 3.46 16.78
C GLN A 305 18.36 2.63 15.51
N ALA A 306 18.27 3.30 14.35
CA ALA A 306 18.15 2.63 13.06
C ALA A 306 19.34 1.71 12.72
N GLU A 307 20.55 1.97 13.23
CA GLU A 307 21.70 1.08 13.04
C GLU A 307 21.49 -0.32 13.63
N TRP A 308 20.68 -0.43 14.69
CA TRP A 308 20.33 -1.70 15.32
C TRP A 308 19.20 -2.43 14.59
N ALA A 309 18.32 -1.70 13.91
CA ALA A 309 17.08 -2.24 13.36
C ALA A 309 17.31 -3.24 12.22
N THR A 310 16.64 -4.39 12.24
CA THR A 310 16.52 -5.22 11.03
C THR A 310 15.54 -4.58 10.05
N HIS A 311 14.48 -3.96 10.58
CA HIS A 311 13.47 -3.25 9.80
C HIS A 311 13.05 -1.94 10.47
N LEU A 312 12.78 -0.93 9.64
CA LEU A 312 12.11 0.31 10.02
C LEU A 312 10.70 0.32 9.45
N ARG A 313 9.73 0.73 10.26
CA ARG A 313 8.31 0.69 9.88
C ARG A 313 7.62 2.02 10.18
N PRO A 314 7.02 2.69 9.19
CA PRO A 314 6.23 3.89 9.43
C PRO A 314 4.94 3.53 10.19
N ILE A 315 4.66 4.26 11.26
CA ILE A 315 3.44 4.19 12.04
C ILE A 315 2.63 5.46 11.74
N PRO A 316 1.59 5.38 10.91
CA PRO A 316 0.73 6.53 10.60
C PRO A 316 -0.41 6.75 11.61
N HIS A 317 -1.05 7.92 11.49
CA HIS A 317 -2.43 8.14 11.91
C HIS A 317 -3.35 8.03 10.70
N HIS A 318 -4.53 7.46 10.91
CA HIS A 318 -5.59 7.42 9.91
C HIS A 318 -6.74 8.30 10.37
N GLN A 319 -7.30 9.06 9.45
CA GLN A 319 -8.49 9.84 9.68
C GLN A 319 -9.57 9.43 8.70
N ILE A 320 -10.69 8.97 9.25
CA ILE A 320 -11.84 8.45 8.51
C ILE A 320 -12.93 9.51 8.55
N LEU A 321 -13.45 9.84 7.38
CA LEU A 321 -14.41 10.93 7.22
C LEU A 321 -15.74 10.34 6.76
N ARG A 322 -16.85 10.89 7.26
CA ARG A 322 -18.19 10.37 6.96
C ARG A 322 -18.56 10.43 5.48
N ASN A 323 -18.02 11.38 4.71
CA ASN A 323 -18.25 11.50 3.27
C ASN A 323 -17.20 12.37 2.57
N ASP A 324 -17.22 12.36 1.23
CA ASP A 324 -16.26 13.09 0.38
C ASP A 324 -16.28 14.61 0.59
N LEU A 325 -17.41 15.18 1.02
CA LEU A 325 -17.51 16.63 1.29
C LEU A 325 -16.65 17.01 2.49
N PHE A 326 -16.80 16.30 3.61
CA PHE A 326 -15.97 16.51 4.80
C PHE A 326 -14.49 16.21 4.49
N GLY A 327 -14.22 15.20 3.66
CA GLY A 327 -12.84 14.92 3.23
C GLY A 327 -12.21 16.04 2.43
N GLY A 328 -12.94 16.67 1.52
CA GLY A 328 -12.47 17.85 0.79
C GLY A 328 -12.21 19.05 1.70
N LEU A 329 -13.18 19.41 2.55
CA LEU A 329 -13.07 20.57 3.46
C LEU A 329 -11.92 20.42 4.46
N TYR A 330 -11.79 19.24 5.07
CA TYR A 330 -10.73 18.98 6.03
C TYR A 330 -9.35 18.96 5.37
N GLY A 331 -9.24 18.37 4.18
CA GLY A 331 -8.01 18.36 3.38
C GLY A 331 -7.46 19.77 3.12
N ILE A 332 -8.36 20.72 2.78
CA ILE A 332 -8.03 22.14 2.59
C ILE A 332 -7.51 22.77 3.89
N ALA A 333 -8.28 22.65 4.98
CA ALA A 333 -7.93 23.24 6.27
C ALA A 333 -6.56 22.74 6.77
N ARG A 334 -6.27 21.46 6.58
CA ARG A 334 -4.98 20.86 6.97
C ARG A 334 -3.82 21.40 6.15
N ARG A 335 -3.99 21.59 4.84
CA ARG A 335 -2.92 22.12 3.99
C ARG A 335 -2.56 23.56 4.32
N LEU A 336 -3.56 24.37 4.70
CA LEU A 336 -3.33 25.71 5.23
C LEU A 336 -2.52 25.68 6.53
N ARG A 337 -2.81 24.74 7.45
CA ARG A 337 -2.02 24.54 8.69
C ARG A 337 -0.60 24.02 8.45
N ARG A 338 -0.38 23.17 7.43
CA ARG A 338 0.98 22.70 7.10
C ARG A 338 1.90 23.83 6.59
N ARG A 339 1.34 24.84 5.89
CA ARG A 339 2.12 26.01 5.44
C ARG A 339 2.64 26.87 6.60
N THR A 340 1.93 26.88 7.73
CA THR A 340 2.32 27.65 8.92
C THR A 340 3.22 26.89 9.89
N VAL A 341 3.27 25.55 9.82
CA VAL A 341 4.03 24.68 10.76
C VAL A 341 5.34 24.15 10.16
N GLN A 342 5.83 24.73 9.06
CA GLN A 342 7.17 24.41 8.52
C GLN A 342 8.27 24.99 9.43
N GLY A 343 8.49 24.34 10.57
CA GLY A 343 9.45 24.78 11.59
C GLY A 343 9.51 23.81 12.77
N SER A 344 10.07 22.62 12.57
CA SER A 344 10.82 21.84 13.58
C SER A 344 11.16 20.45 13.04
N SER A 345 12.15 20.35 12.16
CA SER A 345 12.76 19.05 11.86
C SER A 345 13.78 18.71 12.95
N GLY A 346 13.28 18.16 14.07
CA GLY A 346 14.12 17.41 15.00
C GLY A 346 14.67 16.15 14.33
N LYS A 347 15.83 15.68 14.81
CA LYS A 347 16.71 14.56 14.41
C LYS A 347 16.03 13.18 14.17
N THR A 348 14.97 13.11 13.38
CA THR A 348 14.23 11.89 13.05
C THR A 348 14.86 11.21 11.84
N CYS A 349 14.98 9.88 11.88
CA CYS A 349 15.39 9.14 10.70
C CYS A 349 14.15 8.98 9.81
N ASN A 350 14.05 9.81 8.77
CA ASN A 350 13.12 9.53 7.68
C ASN A 350 13.84 8.65 6.65
N PRO A 351 13.58 7.33 6.61
CA PRO A 351 14.22 6.44 5.65
C PRO A 351 13.65 6.60 4.24
N LEU A 352 12.58 7.38 4.07
CA LEU A 352 11.92 7.60 2.79
C LEU A 352 12.61 8.71 2.01
N THR A 353 13.18 8.36 0.86
CA THR A 353 13.68 9.30 -0.14
C THR A 353 12.83 9.22 -1.39
N VAL A 354 12.75 10.34 -2.13
CA VAL A 354 12.08 10.40 -3.43
C VAL A 354 13.07 10.84 -4.49
N GLY A 355 13.30 9.97 -5.48
CA GLY A 355 14.03 10.27 -6.71
C GLY A 355 13.09 10.65 -7.86
N SER A 356 13.61 11.38 -8.85
CA SER A 356 12.88 11.77 -10.06
C SER A 356 13.77 11.54 -11.28
N TYR A 357 13.28 10.79 -12.25
CA TYR A 357 14.01 10.40 -13.46
C TYR A 357 13.23 10.82 -14.70
N SER A 358 13.94 11.29 -15.73
CA SER A 358 13.32 11.73 -16.99
C SER A 358 13.21 10.59 -18.01
N ASN A 359 14.07 9.59 -17.92
CA ASN A 359 14.12 8.46 -18.83
C ASN A 359 14.03 7.13 -18.07
N ILE A 360 13.31 6.16 -18.64
CA ILE A 360 13.23 4.81 -18.11
C ILE A 360 14.62 4.14 -18.01
N ALA A 361 15.54 4.49 -18.91
CA ALA A 361 16.89 3.94 -18.96
C ALA A 361 17.78 4.43 -17.79
N ASP A 362 17.41 5.56 -17.16
CA ASP A 362 18.14 6.11 -16.02
C ASP A 362 17.71 5.47 -14.69
N LEU A 363 16.67 4.62 -14.72
CA LEU A 363 16.18 3.97 -13.52
C LEU A 363 17.21 2.97 -12.96
N PRO A 364 17.49 3.01 -11.64
CA PRO A 364 18.38 2.04 -11.02
C PRO A 364 17.92 0.60 -11.25
N PRO A 365 18.84 -0.38 -11.33
CA PRO A 365 18.49 -1.79 -11.50
C PRO A 365 17.49 -2.32 -10.46
N ALA A 366 17.55 -1.83 -9.22
CA ALA A 366 16.61 -2.19 -8.15
C ALA A 366 15.17 -1.69 -8.44
N VAL A 367 15.00 -0.58 -9.17
CA VAL A 367 13.68 -0.08 -9.59
C VAL A 367 13.16 -0.90 -10.76
N LEU A 368 14.03 -1.32 -11.69
CA LEU A 368 13.65 -2.19 -12.79
C LEU A 368 13.17 -3.58 -12.30
N GLU A 369 13.66 -4.04 -11.16
CA GLU A 369 13.13 -5.24 -10.48
C GLU A 369 11.68 -5.03 -10.01
N LEU A 370 11.32 -3.85 -9.50
CA LEU A 370 9.93 -3.53 -9.17
C LEU A 370 9.02 -3.59 -10.41
N CYS A 371 9.50 -3.11 -11.57
CA CYS A 371 8.79 -3.26 -12.84
C CYS A 371 8.63 -4.73 -13.25
N ARG A 372 9.66 -5.56 -13.04
CA ARG A 372 9.64 -7.01 -13.33
C ARG A 372 8.65 -7.76 -12.44
N GLN A 373 8.48 -7.34 -11.19
CA GLN A 373 7.45 -7.91 -10.32
C GLN A 373 6.06 -7.51 -10.80
N ALA A 374 5.89 -6.24 -11.20
CA ALA A 374 4.60 -5.73 -11.67
C ALA A 374 4.19 -6.27 -13.06
N GLU A 375 5.12 -6.54 -13.97
CA GLU A 375 4.80 -7.05 -15.33
C GLU A 375 4.08 -8.41 -15.31
N THR A 376 4.20 -9.15 -14.21
CA THR A 376 3.43 -10.39 -13.97
C THR A 376 1.92 -10.16 -13.91
N GLN A 377 1.48 -8.94 -13.57
CA GLN A 377 0.07 -8.59 -13.52
C GLN A 377 -0.45 -8.16 -14.89
N TYR A 378 0.26 -7.27 -15.59
CA TYR A 378 -0.05 -6.80 -16.94
C TYR A 378 1.24 -6.42 -17.70
N PRO A 379 1.32 -6.69 -19.01
CA PRO A 379 2.50 -6.34 -19.81
C PRO A 379 2.77 -4.82 -19.86
N GLU A 380 1.74 -3.99 -19.68
CA GLU A 380 1.86 -2.53 -19.66
C GLU A 380 2.61 -1.99 -18.43
N PHE A 381 2.86 -2.83 -17.42
CA PHE A 381 3.65 -2.47 -16.24
C PHE A 381 5.15 -2.77 -16.42
N ALA A 382 5.52 -3.40 -17.53
CA ALA A 382 6.91 -3.72 -17.84
C ALA A 382 7.72 -2.47 -18.19
N ALA A 383 9.00 -2.47 -17.83
CA ALA A 383 9.91 -1.39 -18.22
C ALA A 383 10.00 -1.22 -19.75
N GLY A 384 9.93 -2.33 -20.51
CA GLY A 384 9.95 -2.29 -21.98
C GLY A 384 8.73 -1.63 -22.60
N TRP A 385 7.56 -1.73 -21.96
CA TRP A 385 6.36 -0.99 -22.39
C TRP A 385 6.57 0.52 -22.26
N PHE A 386 7.01 0.97 -21.10
CA PHE A 386 7.31 2.39 -20.86
C PHE A 386 8.43 2.90 -21.79
N ALA A 387 9.46 2.09 -22.04
CA ALA A 387 10.53 2.43 -22.97
C ALA A 387 10.02 2.63 -24.40
N ASN A 388 9.20 1.70 -24.90
CA ASN A 388 8.62 1.83 -26.24
C ASN A 388 7.68 3.04 -26.33
N LEU A 389 6.80 3.20 -25.32
CA LEU A 389 5.86 4.31 -25.25
C LEU A 389 6.59 5.66 -25.21
N GLN A 390 7.57 5.82 -24.31
CA GLN A 390 8.36 7.04 -24.21
C GLN A 390 9.06 7.34 -25.53
N LYS A 391 9.78 6.37 -26.09
CA LYS A 391 10.55 6.55 -27.33
C LYS A 391 9.69 6.96 -28.53
N THR A 392 8.54 6.31 -28.71
CA THR A 392 7.76 6.39 -29.97
C THR A 392 6.57 7.35 -29.90
N VAL A 393 6.08 7.67 -28.70
CA VAL A 393 4.90 8.54 -28.51
C VAL A 393 5.29 9.91 -27.96
N PHE A 394 6.16 9.95 -26.95
CA PHE A 394 6.51 11.18 -26.25
C PHE A 394 7.90 11.72 -26.61
N GLY A 395 8.74 10.91 -27.27
CA GLY A 395 10.11 11.26 -27.64
C GLY A 395 10.98 11.63 -26.42
N ASN A 396 11.93 12.54 -26.65
CA ASN A 396 12.79 13.10 -25.60
C ASN A 396 12.18 14.33 -24.93
N GLU A 397 10.86 14.54 -25.02
CA GLU A 397 10.23 15.68 -24.38
C GLU A 397 10.41 15.61 -22.85
N PRO A 398 10.69 16.76 -22.19
CA PRO A 398 10.85 16.82 -20.73
C PRO A 398 9.53 16.60 -19.97
N CYS A 399 8.47 16.17 -20.66
CA CYS A 399 7.16 15.94 -20.12
C CYS A 399 7.06 14.62 -19.35
N VAL A 400 7.84 13.60 -19.67
CA VAL A 400 7.80 12.29 -18.98
C VAL A 400 8.63 12.31 -17.70
N ARG A 401 8.08 11.79 -16.60
CA ARG A 401 8.81 11.54 -15.35
C ARG A 401 8.41 10.28 -14.62
N TYR A 402 9.43 9.70 -13.98
CA TYR A 402 9.34 8.53 -13.13
C TYR A 402 9.74 8.95 -11.72
N TYR A 403 8.76 9.10 -10.82
CA TYR A 403 9.05 9.34 -9.41
C TYR A 403 9.22 8.01 -8.69
N VAL A 404 10.32 7.86 -7.96
CA VAL A 404 10.67 6.63 -7.23
C VAL A 404 10.72 6.93 -5.75
N ALA A 405 10.00 6.16 -4.94
CA ALA A 405 10.11 6.18 -3.49
C ALA A 405 11.03 5.04 -3.07
N GLU A 406 12.04 5.35 -2.27
CA GLU A 406 12.93 4.35 -1.66
C GLU A 406 12.82 4.42 -0.14
N ARG A 407 12.69 3.26 0.50
CA ARG A 407 12.71 3.12 1.96
C ARG A 407 14.00 2.43 2.36
N ALA A 408 14.85 3.16 3.08
CA ALA A 408 16.18 2.68 3.50
C ALA A 408 17.02 2.18 2.31
N GLY A 409 16.95 2.87 1.16
CA GLY A 409 17.69 2.53 -0.06
C GLY A 409 17.07 1.41 -0.91
N ARG A 410 15.95 0.82 -0.50
CA ARG A 410 15.19 -0.13 -1.32
C ARG A 410 14.02 0.57 -2.02
N PRO A 411 13.88 0.48 -3.35
CA PRO A 411 12.70 0.97 -4.05
C PRO A 411 11.42 0.27 -3.58
N VAL A 412 10.39 1.06 -3.27
CA VAL A 412 9.10 0.58 -2.75
C VAL A 412 7.91 1.06 -3.56
N ALA A 413 8.02 2.19 -4.26
CA ALA A 413 6.98 2.63 -5.19
C ALA A 413 7.56 3.37 -6.40
N LEU A 414 6.91 3.22 -7.55
CA LEU A 414 7.19 3.94 -8.78
C LEU A 414 5.89 4.58 -9.30
N LEU A 415 5.96 5.87 -9.62
CA LEU A 415 4.87 6.65 -10.19
C LEU A 415 5.28 7.18 -11.58
N PRO A 416 4.94 6.46 -12.67
CA PRO A 416 5.17 6.90 -14.05
C PRO A 416 4.10 7.92 -14.47
N VAL A 417 4.52 9.16 -14.73
CA VAL A 417 3.61 10.25 -15.13
C VAL A 417 4.16 11.04 -16.30
N ARG A 418 3.29 11.84 -16.91
CA ARG A 418 3.67 12.90 -17.83
C ARG A 418 3.04 14.22 -17.46
N PHE A 419 3.70 15.31 -17.81
CA PHE A 419 3.20 16.66 -17.66
C PHE A 419 2.56 17.15 -18.94
N ALA A 420 1.39 17.75 -18.82
CA ALA A 420 0.66 18.29 -19.96
C ALA A 420 0.14 19.69 -19.64
N ARG A 421 -0.10 20.47 -20.69
CA ARG A 421 -0.80 21.75 -20.60
C ARG A 421 -2.04 21.71 -21.48
N GLN A 422 -3.19 22.09 -20.92
CA GLN A 422 -4.41 22.37 -21.69
C GLN A 422 -4.82 23.82 -21.43
N GLY A 423 -4.47 24.71 -22.38
CA GLY A 423 -4.56 26.16 -22.17
C GLY A 423 -3.74 26.60 -20.95
N LEU A 424 -4.39 27.25 -19.99
CA LEU A 424 -3.77 27.67 -18.72
C LEU A 424 -3.66 26.54 -17.67
N THR A 425 -4.25 25.38 -17.94
CA THR A 425 -4.27 24.26 -16.99
C THR A 425 -2.98 23.45 -17.12
N ARG A 426 -2.22 23.35 -16.03
CA ARG A 426 -1.08 22.42 -15.90
C ARG A 426 -1.55 21.13 -15.29
N ARG A 427 -1.19 20.00 -15.90
CA ARG A 427 -1.63 18.67 -15.51
C ARG A 427 -0.47 17.74 -15.24
N VAL A 428 -0.66 16.86 -14.26
CA VAL A 428 0.05 15.58 -14.20
C VAL A 428 -0.92 14.52 -14.68
N GLU A 429 -0.53 13.75 -15.69
CA GLU A 429 -1.34 12.68 -16.25
C GLU A 429 -0.57 11.35 -16.11
N ALA A 430 -1.28 10.23 -15.95
CA ALA A 430 -0.67 8.91 -16.06
C ALA A 430 0.19 8.82 -17.32
N LEU A 431 1.36 8.17 -17.22
CA LEU A 431 2.20 7.90 -18.39
C LEU A 431 1.52 6.83 -19.26
N GLY A 432 0.67 7.30 -20.17
CA GLY A 432 -0.16 6.46 -21.03
C GLY A 432 -0.87 7.28 -22.10
N ASN A 433 -1.45 6.58 -23.06
CA ASN A 433 -2.37 7.13 -24.06
C ASN A 433 -3.44 6.07 -24.41
N TYR A 434 -4.08 6.19 -25.57
CA TYR A 434 -5.10 5.23 -26.01
C TYR A 434 -4.58 3.81 -26.31
N TYR A 435 -3.25 3.59 -26.34
CA TYR A 435 -2.66 2.24 -26.38
C TYR A 435 -2.63 1.59 -24.99
N THR A 436 -2.67 2.37 -23.91
CA THR A 436 -2.61 1.90 -22.52
C THR A 436 -4.00 1.47 -22.06
N SER A 437 -4.23 0.17 -21.97
CA SER A 437 -5.49 -0.41 -21.50
C SER A 437 -5.60 -0.46 -19.97
N LEU A 438 -4.46 -0.41 -19.27
CA LEU A 438 -4.41 -0.36 -17.82
C LEU A 438 -3.17 0.38 -17.32
N TYR A 439 -3.41 1.39 -16.51
CA TYR A 439 -2.41 2.14 -15.76
C TYR A 439 -2.46 1.77 -14.27
N SER A 440 -1.30 1.72 -13.64
CA SER A 440 -1.14 1.66 -12.19
C SER A 440 0.18 2.31 -11.78
N PRO A 441 0.26 3.02 -10.64
CA PRO A 441 1.54 3.14 -9.96
C PRO A 441 2.01 1.73 -9.56
N LEU A 442 3.32 1.49 -9.59
CA LEU A 442 3.89 0.19 -9.23
C LEU A 442 4.28 0.23 -7.76
N LEU A 443 3.80 -0.75 -6.99
CA LEU A 443 3.96 -0.81 -5.54
C LEU A 443 4.61 -2.14 -5.16
N ALA A 444 5.62 -2.09 -4.30
CA ALA A 444 6.10 -3.29 -3.62
C ALA A 444 5.01 -3.81 -2.69
N ALA A 445 5.06 -5.10 -2.35
CA ALA A 445 4.06 -5.74 -1.49
C ALA A 445 3.94 -5.06 -0.10
N ASP A 446 5.03 -4.45 0.38
CA ASP A 446 5.11 -3.78 1.67
C ASP A 446 5.10 -2.24 1.57
N ALA A 447 4.71 -1.71 0.40
CA ALA A 447 4.48 -0.28 0.21
C ALA A 447 3.18 0.16 0.88
N SER A 448 3.16 1.37 1.41
CA SER A 448 1.98 1.99 2.02
C SER A 448 1.54 3.23 1.25
N GLU A 449 0.41 3.81 1.64
CA GLU A 449 -0.09 5.06 1.06
C GLU A 449 0.82 6.26 1.39
N VAL A 450 1.70 6.13 2.38
CA VAL A 450 2.69 7.16 2.75
C VAL A 450 3.70 7.39 1.63
N GLU A 451 4.21 6.32 1.02
CA GLU A 451 5.17 6.42 -0.07
C GLU A 451 4.53 7.06 -1.31
N LEU A 452 3.31 6.66 -1.67
CA LEU A 452 2.57 7.31 -2.75
C LEU A 452 2.28 8.79 -2.46
N ALA A 453 1.93 9.15 -1.23
CA ALA A 453 1.71 10.55 -0.86
C ALA A 453 2.98 11.39 -1.07
N ALA A 454 4.16 10.85 -0.75
CA ALA A 454 5.44 11.51 -1.02
C ALA A 454 5.71 11.68 -2.52
N LEU A 455 5.37 10.70 -3.36
CA LEU A 455 5.47 10.81 -4.82
C LEU A 455 4.51 11.85 -5.40
N ILE A 456 3.28 11.91 -4.91
CA ILE A 456 2.29 12.95 -5.29
C ILE A 456 2.78 14.35 -4.87
N GLU A 457 3.34 14.49 -3.67
CA GLU A 457 3.90 15.77 -3.21
C GLU A 457 5.12 16.20 -4.05
N ALA A 458 5.98 15.27 -4.47
CA ALA A 458 7.08 15.54 -5.39
C ALA A 458 6.57 15.98 -6.77
N ALA A 459 5.68 15.20 -7.40
CA ALA A 459 5.09 15.53 -8.70
C ALA A 459 4.32 16.87 -8.68
N SER A 460 3.64 17.19 -7.57
CA SER A 460 2.95 18.46 -7.40
C SER A 460 3.91 19.65 -7.31
N ARG A 461 5.06 19.50 -6.63
CA ARG A 461 6.04 20.58 -6.44
C ARG A 461 6.78 20.92 -7.73
N ASP A 462 7.24 19.90 -8.45
CA ASP A 462 8.08 20.10 -9.64
C ASP A 462 7.37 20.88 -10.75
N HIS A 463 6.05 20.74 -10.88
CA HIS A 463 5.31 21.27 -12.03
C HIS A 463 4.16 22.22 -11.68
N GLY A 464 3.88 22.44 -10.39
CA GLY A 464 2.80 23.34 -9.95
C GLY A 464 1.45 22.98 -10.54
N ALA A 465 1.13 21.68 -10.60
CA ALA A 465 -0.05 21.18 -11.27
C ALA A 465 -1.35 21.72 -10.65
N HIS A 466 -2.39 21.86 -11.49
CA HIS A 466 -3.73 22.27 -11.06
C HIS A 466 -4.71 21.08 -11.04
N GLU A 467 -4.41 20.05 -11.84
CA GLU A 467 -5.22 18.85 -12.03
C GLU A 467 -4.29 17.64 -12.18
N MET A 468 -4.66 16.51 -11.57
CA MET A 468 -4.00 15.22 -11.77
C MET A 468 -4.99 14.21 -12.34
N ARG A 469 -4.58 13.42 -13.35
CA ARG A 469 -5.44 12.43 -14.02
C ARG A 469 -4.75 11.08 -14.12
N PHE A 470 -5.39 10.03 -13.62
CA PHE A 470 -4.86 8.68 -13.66
C PHE A 470 -5.89 7.73 -14.26
N ALA A 471 -5.61 7.23 -15.45
CA ALA A 471 -6.53 6.42 -16.23
C ALA A 471 -5.79 5.58 -17.28
N PRO A 472 -6.43 4.50 -17.77
CA PRO A 472 -7.52 3.77 -17.13
C PRO A 472 -7.00 2.87 -16.01
N MET A 473 -7.67 2.78 -14.86
CA MET A 473 -7.24 1.98 -13.70
C MET A 473 -8.26 0.92 -13.32
N ASP A 474 -7.80 -0.14 -12.64
CA ASP A 474 -8.68 -1.14 -12.05
C ASP A 474 -9.23 -0.62 -10.71
N PRO A 475 -10.54 -0.38 -10.55
CA PRO A 475 -11.11 0.13 -9.31
C PRO A 475 -11.01 -0.87 -8.13
N GLN A 476 -10.71 -2.14 -8.39
CA GLN A 476 -10.52 -3.18 -7.38
C GLN A 476 -9.05 -3.37 -6.98
N SER A 477 -8.10 -2.67 -7.63
CA SER A 477 -6.69 -2.82 -7.26
C SER A 477 -6.33 -2.06 -5.98
N PRO A 478 -5.42 -2.60 -5.15
CA PRO A 478 -4.88 -1.88 -4.00
C PRO A 478 -4.27 -0.53 -4.40
N ALA A 479 -3.62 -0.46 -5.56
CA ALA A 479 -3.02 0.76 -6.09
C ALA A 479 -4.06 1.88 -6.35
N PHE A 480 -5.28 1.55 -6.78
CA PHE A 480 -6.35 2.53 -6.97
C PHE A 480 -6.79 3.15 -5.65
N ALA A 481 -7.03 2.32 -4.63
CA ALA A 481 -7.41 2.78 -3.29
C ALA A 481 -6.28 3.58 -2.62
N ALA A 482 -5.04 3.11 -2.76
CA ALA A 482 -3.85 3.77 -2.24
C ALA A 482 -3.63 5.13 -2.89
N LEU A 483 -3.83 5.26 -4.20
CA LEU A 483 -3.68 6.53 -4.93
C LEU A 483 -4.76 7.55 -4.53
N LEU A 484 -6.02 7.14 -4.36
CA LEU A 484 -7.08 8.01 -3.81
C LEU A 484 -6.71 8.54 -2.42
N THR A 485 -6.21 7.65 -1.57
CA THR A 485 -5.80 7.97 -0.19
C THR A 485 -4.60 8.90 -0.20
N ALA A 486 -3.59 8.64 -1.03
CA ALA A 486 -2.41 9.48 -1.20
C ALA A 486 -2.77 10.89 -1.67
N LEU A 487 -3.62 11.03 -2.69
CA LEU A 487 -4.10 12.34 -3.17
C LEU A 487 -4.77 13.15 -2.06
N ARG A 488 -5.70 12.55 -1.30
CA ARG A 488 -6.32 13.20 -0.13
C ARG A 488 -5.28 13.55 0.93
N SER A 489 -4.32 12.67 1.16
CA SER A 489 -3.21 12.82 2.11
C SER A 489 -2.19 13.88 1.69
N SER A 490 -2.17 14.28 0.43
CA SER A 490 -1.42 15.43 -0.08
C SER A 490 -2.29 16.69 -0.20
N GLY A 491 -3.56 16.64 0.20
CA GLY A 491 -4.50 17.78 0.20
C GLY A 491 -5.16 18.06 -1.16
N TRP A 492 -5.11 17.11 -2.09
CA TRP A 492 -5.86 17.14 -3.34
C TRP A 492 -7.28 16.60 -3.14
N ILE A 493 -8.22 16.97 -4.02
CA ILE A 493 -9.61 16.50 -3.98
C ILE A 493 -9.87 15.55 -5.15
N PRO A 494 -9.77 14.22 -4.96
CA PRO A 494 -9.95 13.24 -6.02
C PRO A 494 -11.41 12.88 -6.27
N PHE A 495 -11.70 12.52 -7.51
CA PHE A 495 -13.00 12.05 -7.98
C PHE A 495 -12.83 10.83 -8.90
N ARG A 496 -13.74 9.87 -8.77
CA ARG A 496 -13.80 8.65 -9.59
C ARG A 496 -14.70 8.86 -10.82
N TYR A 497 -14.28 8.32 -11.96
CA TYR A 497 -15.01 8.35 -13.23
C TYR A 497 -14.95 6.99 -13.91
N PHE A 498 -16.07 6.54 -14.47
CA PHE A 498 -16.07 5.36 -15.32
C PHE A 498 -15.46 5.69 -16.69
N CYS A 499 -14.53 4.85 -17.16
CA CYS A 499 -13.95 4.95 -18.50
C CYS A 499 -14.70 4.04 -19.47
N PHE A 500 -14.61 2.72 -19.26
CA PHE A 500 -15.20 1.70 -20.14
C PHE A 500 -15.33 0.35 -19.43
N GLY A 501 -16.17 -0.53 -19.98
CA GLY A 501 -16.19 -1.95 -19.64
C GLY A 501 -15.11 -2.70 -20.42
N ASN A 502 -14.45 -3.66 -19.77
CA ASN A 502 -13.48 -4.57 -20.37
C ASN A 502 -14.01 -6.02 -20.28
N TRP A 503 -14.04 -6.70 -21.42
CA TRP A 503 -14.48 -8.09 -21.54
C TRP A 503 -13.31 -9.07 -21.44
N TYR A 504 -13.47 -10.14 -20.67
CA TYR A 504 -12.44 -11.17 -20.51
C TYR A 504 -13.05 -12.56 -20.31
N GLN A 505 -12.24 -13.59 -20.54
CA GLN A 505 -12.59 -15.00 -20.39
C GLN A 505 -11.60 -15.68 -19.46
N LYS A 506 -12.11 -16.34 -18.41
CA LYS A 506 -11.30 -17.32 -17.66
C LYS A 506 -11.26 -18.62 -18.45
N VAL A 507 -10.07 -19.20 -18.59
CA VAL A 507 -9.87 -20.45 -19.32
C VAL A 507 -9.80 -21.58 -18.29
N ASP A 508 -10.78 -22.48 -18.38
CA ASP A 508 -10.98 -23.61 -17.46
C ASP A 508 -11.18 -24.94 -18.20
N SER A 509 -11.00 -24.92 -19.51
CA SER A 509 -11.30 -26.01 -20.44
C SER A 509 -10.50 -25.83 -21.72
N ASP A 510 -10.42 -26.89 -22.53
CA ASP A 510 -9.83 -26.87 -23.87
C ASP A 510 -10.66 -26.04 -24.86
N TRP A 511 -10.10 -25.78 -26.04
CA TRP A 511 -10.76 -25.04 -27.10
C TRP A 511 -12.10 -25.64 -27.52
N ALA A 512 -12.18 -26.97 -27.61
CA ALA A 512 -13.39 -27.66 -28.08
C ALA A 512 -14.57 -27.41 -27.12
N ALA A 513 -14.36 -27.63 -25.82
CA ALA A 513 -15.36 -27.39 -24.78
C ALA A 513 -15.67 -25.89 -24.61
N TYR A 514 -14.66 -25.01 -24.73
CA TYR A 514 -14.89 -23.56 -24.74
C TYR A 514 -15.80 -23.14 -25.89
N LEU A 515 -15.49 -23.59 -27.11
CA LEU A 515 -16.19 -23.20 -28.33
C LEU A 515 -17.62 -23.72 -28.33
N GLU A 516 -17.87 -24.92 -27.83
CA GLU A 516 -19.21 -25.51 -27.72
C GLU A 516 -20.18 -24.62 -26.92
N ARG A 517 -19.69 -23.96 -25.88
CA ARG A 517 -20.45 -23.04 -25.02
C ARG A 517 -20.69 -21.66 -25.66
N ARG A 518 -20.18 -21.40 -26.87
CA ARG A 518 -20.35 -20.12 -27.59
C ARG A 518 -21.62 -20.08 -28.43
N PRO A 519 -22.15 -18.89 -28.76
CA PRO A 519 -23.34 -18.75 -29.60
C PRO A 519 -23.24 -19.54 -30.90
N GLY A 520 -24.34 -20.19 -31.31
CA GLY A 520 -24.39 -21.02 -32.51
C GLY A 520 -24.02 -20.26 -33.80
N GLU A 521 -24.35 -18.97 -33.86
CA GLU A 521 -23.98 -18.09 -34.97
C GLU A 521 -22.46 -17.94 -35.12
N LEU A 522 -21.74 -17.76 -34.01
CA LEU A 522 -20.28 -17.65 -34.02
C LEU A 522 -19.65 -18.97 -34.49
N ARG A 523 -20.08 -20.11 -33.93
CA ARG A 523 -19.62 -21.45 -34.33
C ARG A 523 -19.87 -21.72 -35.81
N SER A 524 -21.06 -21.41 -36.30
CA SER A 524 -21.44 -21.58 -37.71
C SER A 524 -20.60 -20.69 -38.63
N THR A 525 -20.33 -19.44 -38.22
CA THR A 525 -19.49 -18.51 -38.96
C THR A 525 -18.07 -19.03 -39.10
N ILE A 526 -17.44 -19.45 -38.00
CA ILE A 526 -16.08 -20.02 -37.99
C ILE A 526 -16.00 -21.22 -38.95
N ARG A 527 -16.92 -22.19 -38.83
CA ARG A 527 -16.93 -23.40 -39.67
C ARG A 527 -17.14 -23.08 -41.15
N ARG A 528 -18.18 -22.30 -41.47
CA ARG A 528 -18.57 -22.01 -42.87
C ARG A 528 -17.55 -21.12 -43.56
N LYS A 529 -17.14 -20.02 -42.92
CA LYS A 529 -16.16 -19.08 -43.48
C LYS A 529 -14.77 -19.69 -43.52
N GLY A 530 -14.39 -20.50 -42.53
CA GLY A 530 -13.11 -21.21 -42.51
C GLY A 530 -12.94 -22.17 -43.70
N LYS A 531 -13.94 -23.03 -43.95
CA LYS A 531 -13.91 -23.95 -45.11
C LYS A 531 -13.81 -23.20 -46.44
N LYS A 532 -14.59 -22.13 -46.59
CA LYS A 532 -14.56 -21.29 -47.80
C LYS A 532 -13.22 -20.58 -47.97
N PHE A 533 -12.69 -20.00 -46.89
CA PHE A 533 -11.42 -19.27 -46.91
C PHE A 533 -10.27 -20.18 -47.32
N ALA A 534 -10.18 -21.38 -46.76
CA ALA A 534 -9.16 -22.36 -47.13
C ALA A 534 -9.29 -22.82 -48.60
N ALA A 535 -10.52 -23.05 -49.08
CA ALA A 535 -10.76 -23.46 -50.47
C ALA A 535 -10.36 -22.37 -51.50
N GLU A 536 -10.38 -21.10 -51.11
CA GLU A 536 -9.97 -19.96 -51.93
C GLU A 536 -8.46 -19.65 -51.83
N GLY A 537 -7.67 -20.52 -51.17
CA GLY A 537 -6.22 -20.36 -50.99
C GLY A 537 -5.82 -19.58 -49.74
N GLY A 538 -6.71 -19.50 -48.74
CA GLY A 538 -6.49 -18.78 -47.50
C GLY A 538 -5.68 -19.57 -46.46
N THR A 539 -4.69 -18.94 -45.83
CA THR A 539 -3.90 -19.50 -44.72
C THR A 539 -4.00 -18.63 -43.47
N LEU A 540 -3.87 -19.25 -42.29
CA LEU A 540 -3.85 -18.57 -40.98
C LEU A 540 -2.57 -18.98 -40.25
N GLU A 541 -1.69 -18.02 -40.02
CA GLU A 541 -0.37 -18.21 -39.40
C GLU A 541 -0.33 -17.50 -38.05
N ILE A 542 0.39 -18.08 -37.09
CA ILE A 542 0.70 -17.45 -35.81
C ILE A 542 2.22 -17.35 -35.72
N LEU A 543 2.73 -16.13 -35.73
CA LEU A 543 4.15 -15.83 -35.60
C LEU A 543 4.46 -15.52 -34.13
N ALA A 544 5.08 -16.48 -33.45
CA ALA A 544 5.49 -16.35 -32.04
C ALA A 544 6.96 -15.92 -31.89
N ASP A 545 7.83 -16.52 -32.70
CA ASP A 545 9.26 -16.22 -32.79
C ASP A 545 9.68 -16.25 -34.28
N PRO A 546 9.27 -15.24 -35.08
CA PRO A 546 9.55 -15.26 -36.50
C PRO A 546 11.06 -15.07 -36.74
N PRO A 547 11.68 -15.85 -37.65
CA PRO A 547 13.11 -15.71 -37.96
C PRO A 547 13.44 -14.34 -38.58
N ASP A 548 12.48 -13.70 -39.25
CA ASP A 548 12.56 -12.32 -39.71
C ASP A 548 11.36 -11.51 -39.19
N ILE A 549 11.61 -10.78 -38.09
CA ILE A 549 10.63 -9.92 -37.44
C ILE A 549 10.24 -8.71 -38.29
N GLU A 550 11.14 -8.22 -39.16
CA GLU A 550 10.88 -7.04 -39.99
C GLU A 550 9.90 -7.35 -41.11
N THR A 551 10.01 -8.54 -41.70
CA THR A 551 9.00 -9.04 -42.66
C THR A 551 7.62 -9.13 -41.99
N ALA A 552 7.55 -9.67 -40.77
CA ALA A 552 6.29 -9.78 -40.04
C ALA A 552 5.67 -8.40 -39.70
N ILE A 553 6.51 -7.41 -39.36
CA ILE A 553 6.09 -6.02 -39.15
C ILE A 553 5.59 -5.39 -40.45
N ALA A 554 6.27 -5.66 -41.57
CA ALA A 554 5.88 -5.17 -42.88
C ALA A 554 4.50 -5.73 -43.31
N ASP A 555 4.25 -7.02 -43.08
CA ASP A 555 2.94 -7.64 -43.33
C ASP A 555 1.83 -7.00 -42.47
N TYR A 556 2.07 -6.81 -41.17
CA TYR A 556 1.11 -6.14 -40.28
C TYR A 556 0.82 -4.71 -40.78
N THR A 557 1.86 -3.96 -41.12
CA THR A 557 1.75 -2.57 -41.57
C THR A 557 1.03 -2.47 -42.92
N HIS A 558 1.29 -3.41 -43.83
CA HIS A 558 0.61 -3.52 -45.12
C HIS A 558 -0.91 -3.66 -44.95
N VAL A 559 -1.34 -4.54 -44.05
CA VAL A 559 -2.77 -4.74 -43.73
C VAL A 559 -3.35 -3.50 -43.07
N TYR A 560 -2.64 -2.92 -42.09
CA TYR A 560 -3.15 -1.77 -41.35
C TYR A 560 -3.43 -0.57 -42.25
N ALA A 561 -2.53 -0.29 -43.20
CA ALA A 561 -2.66 0.81 -44.16
C ALA A 561 -3.88 0.70 -45.08
N ARG A 562 -4.47 -0.49 -45.23
CA ARG A 562 -5.66 -0.77 -46.06
C ARG A 562 -6.91 -1.07 -45.23
N SER A 563 -6.85 -0.84 -43.92
CA SER A 563 -7.98 -1.08 -43.02
C SER A 563 -8.85 0.16 -42.84
N TRP A 564 -10.06 -0.04 -42.31
CA TRP A 564 -11.02 1.02 -41.94
C TRP A 564 -10.57 1.91 -40.80
N LYS A 565 -9.38 1.64 -40.23
CA LYS A 565 -8.88 2.36 -39.07
C LYS A 565 -8.26 3.68 -39.50
N LYS A 566 -8.38 4.67 -38.63
CA LYS A 566 -7.64 5.93 -38.79
C LYS A 566 -6.14 5.62 -38.84
N PRO A 567 -5.36 6.32 -39.68
CA PRO A 567 -3.91 6.21 -39.68
C PRO A 567 -3.34 6.39 -38.27
N GLU A 568 -2.32 5.59 -37.94
CA GLU A 568 -1.71 5.65 -36.61
C GLU A 568 -1.08 7.03 -36.37
N PRO A 569 -1.43 7.71 -35.26
CA PRO A 569 -0.76 8.94 -34.86
C PRO A 569 0.74 8.73 -34.56
N TYR A 570 1.10 7.51 -34.15
CA TYR A 570 2.46 7.11 -33.77
C TYR A 570 2.84 5.83 -34.54
N PRO A 571 3.30 5.95 -35.79
CA PRO A 571 3.51 4.78 -36.67
C PRO A 571 4.55 3.80 -36.14
N GLU A 572 5.54 4.27 -35.37
CA GLU A 572 6.62 3.44 -34.81
C GLU A 572 6.24 2.69 -33.53
N PHE A 573 5.11 3.01 -32.90
CA PHE A 573 4.73 2.39 -31.62
C PHE A 573 4.47 0.88 -31.77
N ILE A 574 3.65 0.48 -32.76
CA ILE A 574 3.31 -0.94 -32.96
C ILE A 574 4.51 -1.75 -33.46
N PRO A 575 5.31 -1.31 -34.45
CA PRO A 575 6.56 -1.96 -34.81
C PRO A 575 7.51 -2.14 -33.62
N GLY A 576 7.73 -1.09 -32.82
CA GLY A 576 8.56 -1.17 -31.62
C GLY A 576 8.01 -2.14 -30.57
N LEU A 577 6.69 -2.18 -30.39
CA LEU A 577 6.01 -3.13 -29.51
C LEU A 577 6.21 -4.57 -30.00
N ILE A 578 6.02 -4.85 -31.29
CA ILE A 578 6.21 -6.18 -31.88
C ILE A 578 7.65 -6.69 -31.65
N ARG A 579 8.67 -5.86 -31.91
CA ARG A 579 10.08 -6.23 -31.68
C ARG A 579 10.35 -6.57 -30.21
N TRP A 580 9.87 -5.73 -29.29
CA TRP A 580 10.07 -5.94 -27.87
C TRP A 580 9.37 -7.23 -27.38
N LEU A 581 8.13 -7.46 -27.83
CA LEU A 581 7.38 -8.67 -27.47
C LEU A 581 8.02 -9.94 -28.01
N ALA A 582 8.54 -9.92 -29.24
CA ALA A 582 9.27 -11.05 -29.83
C ALA A 582 10.50 -11.39 -28.98
N GLY A 583 11.32 -10.39 -28.62
CA GLY A 583 12.49 -10.59 -27.77
C GLY A 583 12.19 -11.09 -26.35
N LYS A 584 10.93 -11.00 -25.89
CA LYS A 584 10.44 -11.55 -24.62
C LYS A 584 9.77 -12.92 -24.76
N GLY A 585 9.56 -13.42 -25.98
CA GLY A 585 8.73 -14.59 -26.26
C GLY A 585 7.23 -14.38 -26.03
N TRP A 586 6.79 -13.12 -25.87
CA TRP A 586 5.41 -12.75 -25.54
C TRP A 586 4.54 -12.46 -26.77
N LEU A 587 5.14 -12.44 -27.96
CA LEU A 587 4.44 -12.14 -29.20
C LEU A 587 3.57 -13.33 -29.64
N ARG A 588 2.32 -13.06 -30.00
CA ARG A 588 1.54 -13.93 -30.90
C ARG A 588 0.94 -13.05 -31.98
N LEU A 589 1.64 -12.93 -33.11
CA LEU A 589 1.18 -12.15 -34.25
C LEU A 589 0.47 -13.08 -35.24
N GLY A 590 -0.85 -13.00 -35.28
CA GLY A 590 -1.64 -13.70 -36.28
C GLY A 590 -1.59 -12.96 -37.62
N ILE A 591 -1.37 -13.70 -38.71
CA ILE A 591 -1.48 -13.20 -40.09
C ILE A 591 -2.41 -14.12 -40.87
N ALA A 592 -3.43 -13.56 -41.51
CA ALA A 592 -4.25 -14.26 -42.48
C ALA A 592 -3.81 -13.87 -43.89
N ARG A 593 -3.48 -14.85 -44.73
CA ARG A 593 -3.11 -14.63 -46.12
C ARG A 593 -4.13 -15.22 -47.06
N LEU A 594 -4.29 -14.61 -48.24
CA LEU A 594 -5.05 -15.17 -49.35
C LEU A 594 -4.12 -15.19 -50.57
N ASN A 595 -3.81 -16.38 -51.08
CA ASN A 595 -2.85 -16.56 -52.18
C ASN A 595 -1.50 -15.86 -51.92
N GLY A 596 -1.00 -15.94 -50.68
CA GLY A 596 0.27 -15.34 -50.24
C GLY A 596 0.18 -13.87 -49.78
N GLN A 597 -0.87 -13.12 -50.16
CA GLN A 597 -1.03 -11.73 -49.76
C GLN A 597 -1.60 -11.63 -48.32
N PRO A 598 -1.00 -10.83 -47.42
CA PRO A 598 -1.56 -10.59 -46.08
C PRO A 598 -2.83 -9.72 -46.18
N ILE A 599 -3.94 -10.21 -45.66
CA ILE A 599 -5.26 -9.54 -45.72
C ILE A 599 -5.88 -9.27 -44.35
N ALA A 600 -5.40 -9.92 -43.29
CA ALA A 600 -5.73 -9.58 -41.91
C ALA A 600 -4.55 -9.84 -40.99
N ALA A 601 -4.45 -9.05 -39.92
CA ALA A 601 -3.39 -9.17 -38.94
C ALA A 601 -3.93 -8.90 -37.54
N GLN A 602 -3.46 -9.67 -36.55
CA GLN A 602 -3.88 -9.52 -35.17
C GLN A 602 -2.70 -9.68 -34.21
N LEU A 603 -2.44 -8.66 -33.41
CA LEU A 603 -1.40 -8.65 -32.39
C LEU A 603 -1.97 -9.07 -31.04
N TRP A 604 -1.44 -10.17 -30.50
CA TRP A 604 -1.74 -10.65 -29.16
C TRP A 604 -0.47 -10.64 -28.30
N ILE A 605 -0.65 -10.36 -27.01
CA ILE A 605 0.42 -10.36 -26.00
C ILE A 605 0.16 -11.50 -25.03
N VAL A 606 1.00 -12.53 -25.05
CA VAL A 606 0.89 -13.69 -24.15
C VAL A 606 2.01 -13.63 -23.12
N SER A 607 1.65 -13.41 -21.86
CA SER A 607 2.61 -13.36 -20.75
C SER A 607 1.96 -13.79 -19.45
N HIS A 608 2.73 -14.49 -18.61
CA HIS A 608 2.34 -14.87 -17.24
C HIS A 608 0.95 -15.54 -17.12
N GLY A 609 0.60 -16.39 -18.10
CA GLY A 609 -0.69 -17.10 -18.12
C GLY A 609 -1.88 -16.24 -18.54
N ARG A 610 -1.67 -15.09 -19.18
CA ARG A 610 -2.72 -14.27 -19.80
C ARG A 610 -2.42 -14.03 -21.28
N ALA A 611 -3.46 -14.06 -22.11
CA ALA A 611 -3.43 -13.58 -23.48
C ALA A 611 -4.22 -12.28 -23.62
N ASN A 612 -3.59 -11.21 -24.10
CA ASN A 612 -4.24 -9.92 -24.31
C ASN A 612 -4.46 -9.68 -25.81
N ILE A 613 -5.71 -9.49 -26.22
CA ILE A 613 -6.10 -9.21 -27.61
C ILE A 613 -5.86 -7.72 -27.88
N PHE A 614 -4.66 -7.37 -28.34
CA PHE A 614 -4.22 -5.98 -28.38
C PHE A 614 -4.78 -5.21 -29.58
N LYS A 615 -4.58 -5.72 -30.81
CA LYS A 615 -5.00 -4.99 -32.01
C LYS A 615 -5.34 -5.94 -33.16
N LEU A 616 -6.48 -5.71 -33.79
CA LEU A 616 -6.93 -6.37 -35.02
C LEU A 616 -7.01 -5.34 -36.15
N ALA A 617 -6.56 -5.72 -37.34
CA ALA A 617 -6.81 -5.02 -38.60
C ALA A 617 -7.08 -6.03 -39.72
N TYR A 618 -7.86 -5.63 -40.72
CA TYR A 618 -8.06 -6.37 -41.96
C TYR A 618 -8.21 -5.38 -43.11
N ASP A 619 -7.80 -5.81 -44.29
CA ASP A 619 -7.99 -5.07 -45.54
C ASP A 619 -9.48 -5.06 -45.91
N GLU A 620 -10.05 -3.86 -46.04
CA GLU A 620 -11.47 -3.68 -46.33
C GLU A 620 -11.93 -4.38 -47.61
N ALA A 621 -11.06 -4.47 -48.62
CA ALA A 621 -11.38 -5.13 -49.89
C ALA A 621 -11.70 -6.63 -49.69
N PHE A 622 -11.24 -7.21 -48.58
CA PHE A 622 -11.41 -8.62 -48.25
C PHE A 622 -12.39 -8.86 -47.09
N ALA A 623 -13.15 -7.85 -46.64
CA ALA A 623 -14.08 -7.95 -45.52
C ALA A 623 -15.06 -9.15 -45.62
N LYS A 624 -15.46 -9.53 -46.84
CA LYS A 624 -16.37 -10.67 -47.12
C LYS A 624 -15.84 -12.03 -46.65
N HIS A 625 -14.53 -12.18 -46.43
CA HIS A 625 -13.89 -13.44 -46.04
C HIS A 625 -13.91 -13.68 -44.52
N ALA A 626 -14.27 -12.66 -43.71
CA ALA A 626 -14.25 -12.74 -42.25
C ALA A 626 -12.88 -13.15 -41.66
N ALA A 627 -11.79 -12.78 -42.34
CA ALA A 627 -10.43 -13.18 -41.98
C ALA A 627 -10.07 -12.79 -40.53
N GLY A 628 -10.51 -11.64 -40.03
CA GLY A 628 -10.29 -11.25 -38.63
C GLY A 628 -10.98 -12.17 -37.60
N THR A 629 -12.19 -12.64 -37.89
CA THR A 629 -12.91 -13.60 -37.03
C THR A 629 -12.23 -14.96 -37.03
N LEU A 630 -11.81 -15.44 -38.21
CA LEU A 630 -11.09 -16.70 -38.35
C LEU A 630 -9.73 -16.66 -37.64
N LEU A 631 -9.01 -15.55 -37.77
CA LEU A 631 -7.74 -15.34 -37.09
C LEU A 631 -7.92 -15.26 -35.57
N THR A 632 -8.97 -14.60 -35.09
CA THR A 632 -9.33 -14.61 -33.67
C THR A 632 -9.60 -16.03 -33.17
N ALA A 633 -10.36 -16.84 -33.92
CA ALA A 633 -10.62 -18.23 -33.55
C ALA A 633 -9.33 -19.06 -33.46
N ARG A 634 -8.44 -18.90 -34.45
CA ARG A 634 -7.16 -19.62 -34.51
C ARG A 634 -6.22 -19.24 -33.35
N LEU A 635 -6.16 -17.95 -33.00
CA LEU A 635 -5.37 -17.47 -31.86
C LEU A 635 -5.98 -17.91 -30.54
N MET A 636 -7.31 -17.90 -30.39
CA MET A 636 -7.99 -18.43 -29.19
C MET A 636 -7.66 -19.91 -28.97
N GLU A 637 -7.79 -20.74 -30.01
CA GLU A 637 -7.42 -22.15 -29.98
C GLU A 637 -5.95 -22.33 -29.54
N HIS A 638 -5.03 -21.60 -30.18
CA HIS A 638 -3.61 -21.68 -29.84
C HIS A 638 -3.34 -21.29 -28.39
N VAL A 639 -3.89 -20.17 -27.90
CA VAL A 639 -3.57 -19.74 -26.53
C VAL A 639 -4.22 -20.63 -25.46
N ILE A 640 -5.35 -21.27 -25.77
CA ILE A 640 -6.05 -22.17 -24.84
C ILE A 640 -5.34 -23.52 -24.80
N ASP A 641 -5.08 -24.14 -25.96
CA ASP A 641 -4.60 -25.51 -26.01
C ASP A 641 -3.07 -25.61 -25.94
N GLN A 642 -2.34 -24.65 -26.55
CA GLN A 642 -0.88 -24.67 -26.63
C GLN A 642 -0.23 -23.81 -25.56
N ASP A 643 -0.60 -22.52 -25.46
CA ASP A 643 -0.03 -21.64 -24.43
C ASP A 643 -0.62 -21.89 -23.03
N GLN A 644 -1.76 -22.58 -22.96
CA GLN A 644 -2.48 -22.93 -21.73
C GLN A 644 -2.67 -21.71 -20.80
N VAL A 645 -3.07 -20.59 -21.38
CA VAL A 645 -3.34 -19.37 -20.62
C VAL A 645 -4.54 -19.60 -19.70
N ARG A 646 -4.56 -18.91 -18.56
CA ARG A 646 -5.64 -18.95 -17.57
C ARG A 646 -6.69 -17.87 -17.82
N GLU A 647 -6.33 -16.81 -18.55
CA GLU A 647 -7.21 -15.69 -18.86
C GLU A 647 -6.93 -15.15 -20.27
N ILE A 648 -7.99 -14.78 -20.99
CA ILE A 648 -7.93 -14.04 -22.25
C ILE A 648 -8.66 -12.70 -22.05
N ASP A 649 -8.00 -11.59 -22.37
CA ASP A 649 -8.45 -10.22 -22.10
C ASP A 649 -8.61 -9.40 -23.40
N TYR A 650 -9.78 -8.78 -23.58
CA TYR A 650 -10.12 -7.93 -24.73
C TYR A 650 -9.80 -6.44 -24.52
N LEU A 651 -9.16 -6.10 -23.40
CA LEU A 651 -8.58 -4.80 -23.09
C LEU A 651 -9.59 -3.63 -23.11
N ILE A 652 -9.59 -2.82 -24.17
CA ILE A 652 -10.31 -1.55 -24.22
C ILE A 652 -11.64 -1.70 -24.96
N GLY A 653 -12.73 -1.24 -24.33
CA GLY A 653 -14.03 -1.05 -24.98
C GLY A 653 -15.08 -2.10 -24.63
N ASP A 654 -16.34 -1.66 -24.63
CA ASP A 654 -17.51 -2.38 -24.11
C ASP A 654 -18.47 -2.86 -25.23
N ASP A 655 -17.92 -3.12 -26.42
CA ASP A 655 -18.71 -3.49 -27.59
C ASP A 655 -19.41 -4.83 -27.42
N GLY A 656 -20.70 -4.90 -27.76
CA GLY A 656 -21.54 -6.08 -27.52
C GLY A 656 -21.06 -7.36 -28.20
N TYR A 657 -20.37 -7.28 -29.33
CA TYR A 657 -19.84 -8.46 -30.03
C TYR A 657 -18.78 -9.21 -29.20
N LYS A 658 -18.04 -8.51 -28.31
CA LYS A 658 -17.02 -9.13 -27.47
C LYS A 658 -17.61 -10.17 -26.51
N ARG A 659 -18.87 -9.98 -26.09
CA ARG A 659 -19.63 -10.94 -25.28
C ARG A 659 -19.84 -12.29 -25.98
N GLN A 660 -19.79 -12.32 -27.31
CA GLN A 660 -19.86 -13.58 -28.06
C GLN A 660 -18.63 -14.45 -27.82
N TRP A 661 -17.48 -13.83 -27.50
CA TRP A 661 -16.23 -14.50 -27.17
C TRP A 661 -16.04 -14.61 -25.65
N MET A 662 -16.44 -13.61 -24.88
CA MET A 662 -16.04 -13.46 -23.48
C MET A 662 -17.20 -13.68 -22.51
N GLY A 663 -16.95 -14.43 -21.45
CA GLY A 663 -17.95 -14.75 -20.42
C GLY A 663 -18.03 -13.76 -19.26
N LYS A 664 -17.04 -12.88 -19.09
CA LYS A 664 -16.98 -11.93 -17.95
C LYS A 664 -16.70 -10.51 -18.42
N ARG A 665 -17.13 -9.54 -17.62
CA ARG A 665 -16.91 -8.11 -17.81
C ARG A 665 -16.41 -7.49 -16.51
N ARG A 666 -15.41 -6.62 -16.59
CA ARG A 666 -14.88 -5.78 -15.51
C ARG A 666 -14.89 -4.31 -15.92
N GLU A 667 -14.71 -3.40 -14.98
CA GLU A 667 -14.73 -1.97 -15.26
C GLU A 667 -13.34 -1.37 -15.19
N ARG A 668 -13.14 -0.29 -15.95
CA ARG A 668 -11.97 0.57 -15.88
C ARG A 668 -12.38 1.99 -15.54
N TRP A 669 -11.65 2.59 -14.61
CA TRP A 669 -12.00 3.86 -14.00
C TRP A 669 -10.84 4.86 -14.06
N GLU A 670 -11.17 6.13 -13.98
CA GLU A 670 -10.23 7.24 -13.91
C GLU A 670 -10.34 7.94 -12.55
N ILE A 671 -9.20 8.36 -12.02
CA ILE A 671 -9.11 9.31 -10.90
C ILE A 671 -8.74 10.67 -11.47
N ILE A 672 -9.58 11.68 -11.24
CA ILE A 672 -9.24 13.10 -11.48
C ILE A 672 -9.21 13.82 -10.15
N ALA A 673 -8.09 14.47 -9.83
CA ALA A 673 -7.93 15.25 -8.62
C ALA A 673 -7.60 16.71 -8.92
N TYR A 674 -8.13 17.60 -8.09
CA TYR A 674 -7.96 19.05 -8.24
C TYR A 674 -7.18 19.64 -7.07
N GLU A 675 -6.36 20.64 -7.38
CA GLU A 675 -5.62 21.46 -6.42
C GLU A 675 -6.54 22.54 -5.84
N PRO A 676 -6.98 22.46 -4.58
CA PRO A 676 -8.00 23.39 -4.08
C PRO A 676 -7.44 24.76 -3.66
N LEU A 677 -6.12 24.92 -3.48
CA LEU A 677 -5.51 26.17 -3.02
C LEU A 677 -4.95 27.06 -4.15
N ASN A 678 -4.99 26.58 -5.40
CA ASN A 678 -4.59 27.34 -6.57
C ASN A 678 -5.84 27.85 -7.30
N LEU A 679 -5.90 29.13 -7.67
CA LEU A 679 -7.08 29.74 -8.32
C LEU A 679 -7.62 28.94 -9.52
N VAL A 680 -6.73 28.44 -10.38
CA VAL A 680 -7.12 27.62 -11.55
C VAL A 680 -7.68 26.28 -11.08
N GLY A 681 -7.00 25.61 -10.15
CA GLY A 681 -7.45 24.34 -9.58
C GLY A 681 -8.78 24.45 -8.82
N SER A 682 -8.97 25.50 -8.01
CA SER A 682 -10.23 25.80 -7.32
C SER A 682 -11.36 26.08 -8.32
N GLY A 683 -11.07 26.80 -9.41
CA GLY A 683 -12.04 27.04 -10.49
C GLY A 683 -12.49 25.75 -11.17
N LEU A 684 -11.54 24.84 -11.46
CA LEU A 684 -11.84 23.52 -12.03
C LEU A 684 -12.68 22.66 -11.06
N LEU A 685 -12.32 22.67 -9.77
CA LEU A 685 -13.07 22.00 -8.71
C LEU A 685 -14.51 22.55 -8.62
N GLY A 686 -14.69 23.87 -8.62
CA GLY A 686 -16.00 24.52 -8.58
C GLY A 686 -16.87 24.13 -9.77
N LYS A 687 -16.33 24.20 -10.99
CA LYS A 687 -17.00 23.72 -12.21
C LYS A 687 -17.43 22.27 -12.08
N LYS A 688 -16.59 21.44 -11.47
CA LYS A 688 -16.88 20.02 -11.27
C LYS A 688 -18.02 19.78 -10.28
N LEU A 689 -18.01 20.47 -9.13
CA LEU A 689 -19.05 20.36 -8.11
C LEU A 689 -20.42 20.78 -8.67
N ILE A 690 -20.48 21.90 -9.39
CA ILE A 690 -21.70 22.38 -10.06
C ILE A 690 -22.22 21.34 -11.06
N GLY A 691 -21.35 20.78 -11.89
CA GLY A 691 -21.72 19.75 -12.86
C GLY A 691 -22.27 18.46 -12.23
N ARG A 692 -21.86 18.11 -11.01
CA ARG A 692 -22.40 16.95 -10.28
C ARG A 692 -23.76 17.25 -9.67
N SER A 693 -23.94 18.41 -9.05
CA SER A 693 -25.21 18.82 -8.46
C SER A 693 -26.32 18.90 -9.51
N THR A 694 -26.04 19.48 -10.68
CA THR A 694 -26.99 19.55 -11.79
C THR A 694 -27.38 18.17 -12.34
N ARG A 695 -26.42 17.23 -12.46
CA ARG A 695 -26.72 15.84 -12.85
C ARG A 695 -27.57 15.11 -11.82
N ARG A 696 -27.29 15.27 -10.51
CA ARG A 696 -28.09 14.68 -9.43
C ARG A 696 -29.52 15.21 -9.43
N LEU A 697 -29.70 16.53 -9.54
CA LEU A 697 -31.03 17.15 -9.62
C LEU A 697 -31.82 16.67 -10.85
N ARG A 698 -31.15 16.51 -12.00
CA ARG A 698 -31.79 15.95 -13.21
C ARG A 698 -32.16 14.47 -13.04
N ALA A 699 -31.31 13.67 -12.42
CA ALA A 699 -31.61 12.26 -12.14
C ALA A 699 -32.76 12.10 -11.13
N GLN A 700 -32.85 12.99 -10.13
CA GLN A 700 -33.92 13.01 -9.14
C GLN A 700 -35.25 13.44 -9.78
N LYS A 701 -35.25 14.52 -10.58
CA LYS A 701 -36.42 14.91 -11.38
C LYS A 701 -36.91 13.82 -12.33
N LYS A 702 -36.00 13.00 -12.90
CA LYS A 702 -36.37 11.86 -13.76
C LYS A 702 -36.93 10.68 -12.98
N LYS A 703 -36.68 10.60 -11.67
CA LYS A 703 -37.20 9.56 -10.77
C LYS A 703 -38.53 9.97 -10.12
N ASP A 704 -38.79 11.27 -10.03
CA ASP A 704 -40.00 11.87 -9.48
C ASP A 704 -41.03 12.26 -10.57
N SER A 705 -40.77 11.94 -11.83
CA SER A 705 -41.76 12.01 -12.91
C SER A 705 -42.60 10.72 -12.87
N PRO A 706 -43.92 10.79 -12.63
CA PRO A 706 -44.79 9.63 -12.76
C PRO A 706 -44.89 9.26 -14.25
N ASP A 707 -44.51 8.03 -14.59
CA ASP A 707 -45.01 7.35 -15.79
C ASP A 707 -46.47 6.92 -15.54
#